data_AF-A0A917Y0T2-F1
#
_entry.id   AF-A0A917Y0T2-F1
#
_cell.length_a   1.000
_cell.length_b   1.000
_cell.length_c   1.000
_cell.angle_alpha   90.00
_cell.angle_beta   90.00
_cell.angle_gamma   90.00
#
_symmetry.space_group_name_H-M   'P 1'
#
loop_
_entity.id
_entity.type
_entity.pdbx_description
1 polymer ?
#
loop_
_entity_poly.entity_id
_entity_poly.type
_entity_poly.pdbx_seq_one_letter_code
_entity_poly.pdbx_strand_id
1 'polypeptide(L)'
;MKKLIPFFLLVLILPMILGANIAEESTVEPPMIVVEEGMTQPVFSKEEAIVERVFIETEVDSDGDGENDRIRADVIRPKETEEGLKVPVIYEISPYRAGLNPIDFHNVDVELTPINPNPIGGKPYAADLPGYYDDYFLPRGYAVILAESIGSGMSNGCPTSGDMQEVLATRAVIDWLNGRASAFDADGEEITADWSTGKVGMTGVSYNGTLPNGVATTGVEGLETIVPIGAISSWYDYYRSNGAVVAPGGYQGEDADSLARAVLTRNNPEVCLDLMNQIEEEQDRITGDYNEFWNERNYLNGVENIKASVFVVHGLNDWNVKTKQFTQWWEELEKHDVPRKLWIHQHGHSSPYSFRNEEWLITLNKWFDYWLYDIENGIMDEPMVDKQKEDRSWVTENAWPHEDVRDTALYLTSGSTESGNLSHRPVSDTNTSYQVIDDSSIRAQTLVQNPLEDMENRQAYVTPELTNAYRISGTPVVSVKASIDRPVANLTALLVDYGPDESSRIITRGWMDPQNLQSDSQSVAITPDKPYTFTWNMQPTDYDVAEGHRIGLVLISSDYEYTIRPQPGTTISIYPEQSYLSLPLVGDITEEPTSIKQIKDLINYYEDEGSITDPTAVRQLQTHLTAVELFEEKGETNKASKHLAGFKLLLNYHSDHMTKEVFDILQHDVDILIDKNY
;
A
#
# COMPACT_ATOMS: atom_id res chain seq x y z
N MET A 1 71.35 -41.51 -73.84
CA MET A 1 70.65 -41.43 -72.54
C MET A 1 69.16 -41.66 -72.77
N LYS A 2 68.54 -42.42 -71.85
CA LYS A 2 67.10 -42.73 -71.67
C LYS A 2 66.50 -43.84 -72.58
N LYS A 3 66.19 -44.98 -71.90
CA LYS A 3 65.60 -46.27 -72.31
C LYS A 3 64.08 -46.12 -72.56
N LEU A 4 63.48 -46.62 -73.65
CA LEU A 4 62.92 -47.97 -73.95
C LEU A 4 61.68 -48.45 -73.13
N ILE A 5 60.48 -48.42 -73.77
CA ILE A 5 59.50 -49.53 -74.06
C ILE A 5 58.80 -50.27 -72.87
N PRO A 6 57.54 -50.80 -72.94
CA PRO A 6 56.27 -50.41 -73.62
C PRO A 6 54.98 -50.68 -72.75
N PHE A 7 53.82 -50.64 -73.43
CA PHE A 7 52.44 -51.01 -73.04
C PHE A 7 52.27 -52.35 -72.28
N PHE A 8 51.40 -52.38 -71.25
CA PHE A 8 50.71 -53.59 -70.75
C PHE A 8 49.31 -53.24 -70.19
N LEU A 9 48.37 -54.14 -70.45
CA LEU A 9 46.96 -54.15 -70.04
C LEU A 9 46.82 -54.58 -68.56
N LEU A 10 45.94 -53.97 -67.75
CA LEU A 10 45.42 -54.61 -66.53
C LEU A 10 44.02 -54.08 -66.14
N VAL A 11 43.16 -55.04 -65.79
CA VAL A 11 41.75 -54.96 -65.37
C VAL A 11 41.60 -54.29 -64.01
N LEU A 12 40.55 -53.48 -63.79
CA LEU A 12 40.08 -53.13 -62.44
C LEU A 12 38.55 -53.16 -62.31
N ILE A 13 38.14 -54.24 -61.64
CA ILE A 13 37.00 -54.52 -60.76
C ILE A 13 36.10 -53.34 -60.38
N LEU A 14 34.79 -53.52 -60.64
CA LEU A 14 33.68 -52.71 -60.14
C LEU A 14 33.42 -53.00 -58.65
N PRO A 15 33.35 -52.02 -57.73
CA PRO A 15 32.76 -52.24 -56.41
C PRO A 15 31.26 -51.93 -56.44
N MET A 16 30.48 -52.88 -55.91
CA MET A 16 29.07 -52.72 -55.55
C MET A 16 28.87 -51.49 -54.65
N ILE A 17 27.94 -50.62 -55.03
CA ILE A 17 27.38 -49.60 -54.15
C ILE A 17 26.41 -50.33 -53.21
N LEU A 18 26.81 -50.55 -51.96
CA LEU A 18 25.85 -50.80 -50.88
C LEU A 18 25.13 -49.47 -50.63
N GLY A 19 23.84 -49.42 -50.93
CA GLY A 19 22.97 -48.35 -50.47
C GLY A 19 22.86 -48.40 -48.96
N ALA A 20 23.57 -47.53 -48.26
CA ALA A 20 23.24 -47.19 -46.89
C ALA A 20 21.99 -46.32 -46.96
N ASN A 21 20.85 -46.87 -46.53
CA ASN A 21 19.71 -46.05 -46.11
C ASN A 21 20.19 -45.21 -44.92
N ILE A 22 20.54 -43.96 -45.18
CA ILE A 22 20.48 -42.93 -44.14
C ILE A 22 18.99 -42.74 -43.91
N ALA A 23 18.50 -43.24 -42.79
CA ALA A 23 17.21 -42.78 -42.28
C ALA A 23 17.36 -41.28 -42.05
N GLU A 24 16.59 -40.47 -42.79
CA GLU A 24 16.30 -39.11 -42.35
C GLU A 24 15.61 -39.24 -40.99
N GLU A 25 16.33 -38.95 -39.90
CA GLU A 25 15.70 -38.60 -38.64
C GLU A 25 14.81 -37.40 -38.95
N SER A 26 13.49 -37.62 -39.00
CA SER A 26 12.54 -36.51 -39.04
C SER A 26 12.69 -35.77 -37.71
N THR A 27 13.42 -34.67 -37.72
CA THR A 27 13.44 -33.71 -36.62
C THR A 27 12.06 -33.07 -36.59
N VAL A 28 11.11 -33.68 -35.87
CA VAL A 28 9.87 -33.02 -35.51
C VAL A 28 10.30 -31.83 -34.65
N GLU A 29 10.14 -30.61 -35.17
CA GLU A 29 10.39 -29.41 -34.37
C GLU A 29 9.46 -29.47 -33.15
N PRO A 30 9.96 -29.17 -31.94
CA PRO A 30 9.13 -29.20 -30.74
C PRO A 30 7.98 -28.20 -30.92
N PRO A 31 6.81 -28.46 -30.31
CA PRO A 31 5.71 -27.51 -30.31
C PRO A 31 6.18 -26.15 -29.80
N MET A 32 5.70 -25.06 -30.41
CA MET A 32 6.07 -23.70 -30.05
C MET A 32 4.83 -22.85 -29.74
N ILE A 33 5.02 -21.84 -28.90
CA ILE A 33 4.02 -20.79 -28.70
C ILE A 33 3.74 -20.04 -30.02
N VAL A 34 2.53 -19.50 -30.15
CA VAL A 34 2.16 -18.60 -31.25
C VAL A 34 1.97 -17.21 -30.69
N VAL A 35 2.62 -16.22 -31.32
CA VAL A 35 2.55 -14.81 -30.93
C VAL A 35 1.92 -14.03 -32.09
N GLU A 36 0.83 -13.32 -31.79
CA GLU A 36 0.16 -12.41 -32.72
C GLU A 36 -0.01 -11.05 -32.04
N GLU A 37 0.30 -9.96 -32.77
CA GLU A 37 0.21 -8.58 -32.26
C GLU A 37 0.91 -8.36 -30.90
N GLY A 38 2.02 -9.07 -30.67
CA GLY A 38 2.81 -8.96 -29.43
C GLY A 38 2.23 -9.72 -28.24
N MET A 39 1.28 -10.64 -28.45
CA MET A 39 0.71 -11.45 -27.39
C MET A 39 0.65 -12.95 -27.73
N THR A 40 0.85 -13.79 -26.73
CA THR A 40 0.64 -15.24 -26.82
C THR A 40 -0.81 -15.61 -27.14
N GLN A 41 -0.99 -16.61 -28.00
CA GLN A 41 -2.29 -17.06 -28.49
C GLN A 41 -2.69 -18.42 -27.90
N PRO A 42 -4.00 -18.66 -27.67
CA PRO A 42 -4.50 -19.87 -27.02
C PRO A 42 -4.50 -21.06 -28.00
N VAL A 43 -3.33 -21.65 -28.25
CA VAL A 43 -3.13 -22.76 -29.21
C VAL A 43 -3.02 -24.14 -28.54
N PHE A 44 -2.88 -24.20 -27.22
CA PHE A 44 -2.80 -25.44 -26.45
C PHE A 44 -4.14 -25.82 -25.81
N SER A 45 -4.35 -27.12 -25.61
CA SER A 45 -5.59 -27.67 -25.04
C SER A 45 -5.56 -27.68 -23.51
N LYS A 46 -6.57 -27.08 -22.87
CA LYS A 46 -6.72 -27.16 -21.40
C LYS A 46 -7.18 -28.56 -20.98
N GLU A 47 -8.05 -29.18 -21.76
CA GLU A 47 -8.61 -30.50 -21.46
C GLU A 47 -7.57 -31.61 -21.47
N GLU A 48 -6.45 -31.40 -22.16
CA GLU A 48 -5.34 -32.34 -22.23
C GLU A 48 -4.16 -31.91 -21.36
N ALA A 49 -4.32 -30.90 -20.50
CA ALA A 49 -3.28 -30.45 -19.58
C ALA A 49 -2.77 -31.58 -18.68
N ILE A 50 -1.47 -31.57 -18.43
CA ILE A 50 -0.86 -32.43 -17.42
C ILE A 50 -1.08 -31.77 -16.06
N VAL A 51 -1.59 -32.56 -15.12
CA VAL A 51 -1.81 -32.14 -13.73
C VAL A 51 -1.03 -33.08 -12.82
N GLU A 52 -0.06 -32.52 -12.12
CA GLU A 52 0.86 -33.24 -11.24
C GLU A 52 0.79 -32.65 -9.84
N ARG A 53 0.86 -33.50 -8.82
CA ARG A 53 1.01 -33.06 -7.44
C ARG A 53 2.44 -33.31 -6.99
N VAL A 54 3.07 -32.27 -6.46
CA VAL A 54 4.45 -32.30 -6.01
C VAL A 54 4.57 -31.83 -4.56
N PHE A 55 5.57 -32.34 -3.86
CA PHE A 55 5.97 -31.94 -2.52
C PHE A 55 7.39 -31.40 -2.62
N ILE A 56 7.55 -30.09 -2.52
CA ILE A 56 8.84 -29.41 -2.67
C ILE A 56 9.47 -29.28 -1.30
N GLU A 57 10.72 -29.75 -1.17
CA GLU A 57 11.52 -29.60 0.04
C GLU A 57 12.01 -28.16 0.17
N THR A 58 11.78 -27.56 1.34
CA THR A 58 12.19 -26.20 1.66
C THR A 58 13.55 -26.19 2.36
N GLU A 59 14.04 -25.01 2.73
CA GLU A 59 15.22 -24.85 3.58
C GLU A 59 14.90 -24.53 5.05
N VAL A 60 13.61 -24.59 5.42
CA VAL A 60 13.13 -24.20 6.74
C VAL A 60 12.62 -25.41 7.51
N ASP A 61 12.66 -25.32 8.84
CA ASP A 61 12.12 -26.30 9.79
C ASP A 61 11.27 -25.51 10.80
N SER A 62 10.06 -25.14 10.37
CA SER A 62 9.18 -24.24 11.12
C SER A 62 8.37 -24.96 12.22
N ASP A 63 8.32 -26.30 12.19
CA ASP A 63 7.72 -27.11 13.26
C ASP A 63 8.76 -27.72 14.23
N GLY A 64 10.06 -27.56 13.95
CA GLY A 64 11.17 -27.88 14.84
C GLY A 64 11.41 -29.38 15.01
N ASP A 65 11.01 -30.19 14.03
CA ASP A 65 11.13 -31.65 14.10
C ASP A 65 12.52 -32.18 13.67
N GLY A 66 13.37 -31.29 13.16
CA GLY A 66 14.74 -31.57 12.73
C GLY A 66 14.87 -31.97 11.25
N GLU A 67 13.77 -31.98 10.51
CA GLU A 67 13.72 -32.19 9.06
C GLU A 67 13.23 -30.91 8.36
N ASN A 68 13.60 -30.73 7.09
CA ASN A 68 13.10 -29.58 6.35
C ASN A 68 11.63 -29.76 5.98
N ASP A 69 10.86 -28.69 6.12
CA ASP A 69 9.45 -28.64 5.74
C ASP A 69 9.29 -28.91 4.24
N ARG A 70 8.16 -29.53 3.88
CA ARG A 70 7.74 -29.72 2.50
C ARG A 70 6.44 -29.00 2.21
N ILE A 71 6.42 -28.25 1.12
CA ILE A 71 5.21 -27.57 0.64
C ILE A 71 4.56 -28.37 -0.48
N ARG A 72 3.23 -28.51 -0.42
CA ARG A 72 2.46 -29.19 -1.46
C ARG A 72 2.04 -28.20 -2.54
N ALA A 73 2.22 -28.60 -3.81
CA ALA A 73 1.73 -27.84 -4.95
C ALA A 73 1.07 -28.73 -6.00
N ASP A 74 0.07 -28.19 -6.70
CA ASP A 74 -0.39 -28.73 -7.97
C ASP A 74 0.26 -27.95 -9.11
N VAL A 75 0.85 -28.67 -10.06
CA VAL A 75 1.44 -28.18 -11.30
C VAL A 75 0.47 -28.50 -12.42
N ILE A 76 0.11 -27.49 -13.20
CA ILE A 76 -0.80 -27.60 -14.35
C ILE A 76 -0.07 -27.06 -15.58
N ARG A 77 0.27 -27.90 -16.55
CA ARG A 77 1.10 -27.52 -17.70
C ARG A 77 0.57 -28.08 -19.03
N PRO A 78 0.83 -27.42 -20.18
CA PRO A 78 0.47 -27.95 -21.50
C PRO A 78 1.10 -29.32 -21.74
N LYS A 79 0.37 -30.27 -22.35
CA LYS A 79 0.90 -31.62 -22.64
C LYS A 79 2.15 -31.60 -23.52
N GLU A 80 2.28 -30.58 -24.37
CA GLU A 80 3.36 -30.38 -25.31
C GLU A 80 4.72 -30.22 -24.62
N THR A 81 4.73 -29.97 -23.31
CA THR A 81 5.94 -30.01 -22.50
C THR A 81 6.62 -31.38 -22.47
N GLU A 82 5.88 -32.47 -22.65
CA GLU A 82 6.42 -33.83 -22.86
C GLU A 82 7.03 -34.02 -24.27
N GLU A 83 6.71 -33.11 -25.19
CA GLU A 83 7.21 -33.09 -26.57
C GLU A 83 8.35 -32.08 -26.76
N GLY A 84 8.87 -31.52 -25.65
CA GLY A 84 10.04 -30.65 -25.63
C GLY A 84 9.74 -29.15 -25.55
N LEU A 85 8.47 -28.73 -25.49
CA LEU A 85 8.11 -27.33 -25.21
C LEU A 85 8.60 -26.96 -23.79
N LYS A 86 9.30 -25.83 -23.66
CA LYS A 86 9.63 -25.23 -22.36
C LYS A 86 8.74 -24.03 -22.10
N VAL A 87 8.22 -23.92 -20.87
CA VAL A 87 7.23 -22.90 -20.52
C VAL A 87 7.62 -22.14 -19.25
N PRO A 88 7.37 -20.82 -19.16
CA PRO A 88 7.43 -20.10 -17.90
C PRO A 88 6.24 -20.46 -17.01
N VAL A 89 6.36 -20.08 -15.74
CA VAL A 89 5.39 -20.45 -14.69
C VAL A 89 4.69 -19.22 -14.14
N ILE A 90 3.37 -19.28 -14.03
CA ILE A 90 2.58 -18.40 -13.17
C ILE A 90 2.34 -19.13 -11.84
N TYR A 91 2.84 -18.57 -10.76
CA TYR A 91 2.86 -19.20 -9.45
C TYR A 91 1.96 -18.44 -8.46
N GLU A 92 0.99 -19.13 -7.87
CA GLU A 92 0.18 -18.64 -6.77
C GLU A 92 0.36 -19.51 -5.52
N ILE A 93 0.95 -18.93 -4.48
CA ILE A 93 0.94 -19.47 -3.13
C ILE A 93 -0.35 -19.06 -2.41
N SER A 94 -0.95 -19.95 -1.63
CA SER A 94 -2.08 -19.57 -0.76
C SER A 94 -2.10 -20.37 0.53
N PRO A 95 -1.94 -19.71 1.68
CA PRO A 95 -2.24 -20.28 2.99
C PRO A 95 -3.70 -20.72 3.14
N TYR A 96 -4.62 -20.20 2.31
CA TYR A 96 -6.06 -20.46 2.39
C TYR A 96 -6.53 -21.70 1.62
N ARG A 97 -5.67 -22.31 0.82
CA ARG A 97 -6.11 -23.28 -0.21
C ARG A 97 -6.74 -24.54 0.35
N ALA A 98 -6.37 -24.94 1.55
CA ALA A 98 -6.98 -26.05 2.26
C ALA A 98 -8.21 -25.65 3.09
N GLY A 99 -8.71 -24.43 2.90
CA GLY A 99 -9.77 -23.82 3.71
C GLY A 99 -9.21 -23.08 4.92
N LEU A 100 -10.11 -22.69 5.83
CA LEU A 100 -9.79 -22.05 7.09
C LEU A 100 -10.42 -22.79 8.26
N ASN A 101 -9.70 -22.84 9.36
CA ASN A 101 -10.25 -23.23 10.64
C ASN A 101 -11.12 -22.12 11.23
N PRO A 102 -12.18 -22.46 11.97
CA PRO A 102 -12.82 -21.52 12.86
C PRO A 102 -11.84 -21.13 13.97
N ILE A 103 -11.71 -19.83 14.25
CA ILE A 103 -10.91 -19.30 15.34
C ILE A 103 -11.76 -18.45 16.27
N ASP A 104 -11.11 -17.93 17.30
CA ASP A 104 -11.68 -17.01 18.26
C ASP A 104 -10.81 -15.71 18.32
N PHE A 105 -11.25 -14.61 17.70
CA PHE A 105 -10.70 -13.26 17.71
C PHE A 105 -10.70 -12.66 19.11
N HIS A 106 -9.68 -11.84 19.37
CA HIS A 106 -9.49 -11.16 20.64
C HIS A 106 -10.65 -10.23 20.99
N ASN A 107 -11.06 -10.21 22.26
CA ASN A 107 -12.05 -9.25 22.75
C ASN A 107 -11.50 -7.82 22.64
N VAL A 108 -12.28 -6.95 22.01
CA VAL A 108 -11.93 -5.53 21.80
C VAL A 108 -12.71 -4.58 22.69
N ASP A 109 -13.79 -5.06 23.33
CA ASP A 109 -14.57 -4.30 24.32
C ASP A 109 -13.85 -4.37 25.68
N VAL A 110 -12.66 -3.78 25.73
CA VAL A 110 -11.74 -3.76 26.87
C VAL A 110 -11.23 -2.33 27.09
N GLU A 111 -10.86 -2.03 28.33
CA GLU A 111 -10.15 -0.77 28.62
C GLU A 111 -8.80 -0.73 27.93
N LEU A 112 -8.38 0.47 27.53
CA LEU A 112 -6.98 0.71 27.16
C LEU A 112 -6.14 0.53 28.42
N THR A 113 -5.25 -0.46 28.40
CA THR A 113 -4.60 -0.93 29.63
C THR A 113 -3.15 -0.46 29.68
N PRO A 114 -2.71 0.15 30.79
CA PRO A 114 -1.35 -0.03 31.25
C PRO A 114 -1.20 -1.49 31.73
N ILE A 115 -0.63 -2.38 30.90
CA ILE A 115 -0.13 -3.77 31.14
C ILE A 115 -0.64 -4.45 32.46
N ASN A 116 -1.49 -5.51 32.56
CA ASN A 116 -1.75 -6.78 31.83
C ASN A 116 -3.05 -7.50 32.42
N PRO A 117 -3.51 -8.73 32.03
CA PRO A 117 -4.59 -8.99 31.03
C PRO A 117 -5.67 -10.07 31.40
N ASN A 118 -6.67 -10.32 30.51
CA ASN A 118 -7.19 -11.66 30.07
C ASN A 118 -8.32 -11.58 28.98
N PRO A 119 -8.48 -12.58 28.05
CA PRO A 119 -9.24 -12.44 26.78
C PRO A 119 -10.46 -13.40 26.54
N ILE A 120 -11.26 -13.17 25.47
CA ILE A 120 -12.43 -13.95 24.92
C ILE A 120 -12.55 -13.79 23.36
N GLY A 121 -13.19 -14.72 22.60
CA GLY A 121 -13.13 -15.06 21.13
C GLY A 121 -14.21 -14.66 20.03
N GLY A 122 -13.92 -14.91 18.71
CA GLY A 122 -14.78 -14.98 17.45
C GLY A 122 -14.15 -15.49 16.06
N LYS A 123 -14.91 -15.90 15.01
CA LYS A 123 -14.44 -16.70 13.81
C LYS A 123 -14.09 -15.96 12.48
N PRO A 124 -13.19 -16.49 11.59
CA PRO A 124 -12.75 -15.91 10.31
C PRO A 124 -13.39 -16.59 9.07
N TYR A 125 -13.33 -15.93 7.91
CA TYR A 125 -13.85 -16.40 6.61
C TYR A 125 -12.78 -16.42 5.52
N ALA A 126 -12.78 -17.45 4.66
CA ALA A 126 -11.81 -17.64 3.59
C ALA A 126 -12.19 -16.86 2.32
N ALA A 127 -11.21 -16.28 1.63
CA ALA A 127 -11.40 -15.80 0.26
C ALA A 127 -11.43 -17.01 -0.70
N ASP A 128 -12.56 -17.18 -1.40
CA ASP A 128 -12.80 -18.29 -2.34
C ASP A 128 -12.29 -17.94 -3.74
N LEU A 129 -11.19 -18.54 -4.22
CA LEU A 129 -10.74 -18.42 -5.62
C LEU A 129 -9.94 -19.64 -6.12
N PRO A 130 -10.57 -20.61 -6.82
CA PRO A 130 -9.88 -21.45 -7.80
C PRO A 130 -10.37 -21.24 -9.25
N GLY A 131 -9.44 -21.25 -10.22
CA GLY A 131 -9.69 -21.75 -11.58
C GLY A 131 -9.72 -20.78 -12.78
N TYR A 132 -9.22 -19.54 -12.68
CA TYR A 132 -9.28 -18.59 -13.82
C TYR A 132 -7.94 -18.33 -14.54
N TYR A 133 -6.79 -18.42 -13.84
CA TYR A 133 -5.49 -18.18 -14.48
C TYR A 133 -5.11 -19.32 -15.43
N ASP A 134 -5.37 -20.57 -15.06
CA ASP A 134 -5.15 -21.73 -15.91
C ASP A 134 -6.08 -21.74 -17.13
N ASP A 135 -7.32 -21.26 -17.00
CA ASP A 135 -8.24 -21.08 -18.13
C ASP A 135 -7.67 -20.17 -19.23
N TYR A 136 -6.98 -19.10 -18.83
CA TYR A 136 -6.49 -18.10 -19.76
C TYR A 136 -5.05 -18.39 -20.23
N PHE A 137 -4.15 -18.69 -19.30
CA PHE A 137 -2.71 -18.72 -19.55
C PHE A 137 -2.19 -20.09 -19.99
N LEU A 138 -2.81 -21.19 -19.56
CA LEU A 138 -2.35 -22.52 -19.99
C LEU A 138 -2.51 -22.73 -21.49
N PRO A 139 -3.66 -22.41 -22.13
CA PRO A 139 -3.77 -22.47 -23.58
C PRO A 139 -2.76 -21.60 -24.33
N ARG A 140 -2.21 -20.57 -23.66
CA ARG A 140 -1.23 -19.61 -24.20
C ARG A 140 0.22 -20.03 -23.98
N GLY A 141 0.44 -21.19 -23.37
CA GLY A 141 1.76 -21.78 -23.22
C GLY A 141 2.37 -21.61 -21.84
N TYR A 142 1.63 -21.14 -20.82
CA TYR A 142 2.15 -21.08 -19.46
C TYR A 142 1.87 -22.36 -18.68
N ALA A 143 2.77 -22.71 -17.77
CA ALA A 143 2.40 -23.58 -16.65
C ALA A 143 1.84 -22.72 -15.49
N VAL A 144 0.92 -23.30 -14.73
CA VAL A 144 0.35 -22.68 -13.52
C VAL A 144 0.66 -23.58 -12.33
N ILE A 145 1.21 -23.00 -11.27
CA ILE A 145 1.45 -23.69 -10.00
C ILE A 145 0.57 -23.09 -8.91
N LEU A 146 -0.16 -23.94 -8.21
CA LEU A 146 -0.99 -23.59 -7.07
C LEU A 146 -0.45 -24.30 -5.83
N ALA A 147 0.23 -23.58 -4.95
CA ALA A 147 0.92 -24.17 -3.78
C ALA A 147 0.34 -23.74 -2.44
N GLU A 148 0.17 -24.70 -1.54
CA GLU A 148 -0.12 -24.46 -0.13
C GLU A 148 1.09 -23.84 0.60
N SER A 149 0.83 -23.10 1.68
CA SER A 149 1.87 -22.58 2.57
C SER A 149 2.21 -23.60 3.67
N ILE A 150 3.35 -23.41 4.34
CA ILE A 150 3.72 -24.20 5.53
C ILE A 150 2.60 -24.20 6.55
N GLY A 151 2.34 -25.36 7.14
CA GLY A 151 1.26 -25.57 8.10
C GLY A 151 -0.16 -25.64 7.54
N SER A 152 -0.34 -25.45 6.23
CA SER A 152 -1.63 -25.55 5.56
C SER A 152 -1.79 -26.86 4.78
N GLY A 153 -3.00 -27.44 4.84
CA GLY A 153 -3.40 -28.61 4.05
C GLY A 153 -2.49 -29.83 4.19
N MET A 154 -1.82 -30.18 3.10
CA MET A 154 -0.91 -31.33 3.01
C MET A 154 0.56 -30.93 3.21
N SER A 155 0.86 -29.64 3.42
CA SER A 155 2.22 -29.15 3.67
C SER A 155 2.65 -29.42 5.12
N ASN A 156 3.95 -29.64 5.33
CA ASN A 156 4.56 -29.69 6.66
C ASN A 156 4.78 -28.28 7.21
N GLY A 157 5.47 -28.17 8.36
CA GLY A 157 5.74 -26.90 9.02
C GLY A 157 4.54 -26.29 9.75
N CYS A 158 4.74 -25.08 10.23
CA CYS A 158 3.75 -24.31 10.96
C CYS A 158 3.57 -22.93 10.33
N PRO A 159 2.35 -22.35 10.32
CA PRO A 159 2.15 -21.02 9.76
C PRO A 159 2.80 -19.99 10.69
N THR A 160 3.84 -19.32 10.22
CA THR A 160 4.57 -18.32 10.99
C THR A 160 4.01 -16.90 10.81
N SER A 161 3.00 -16.74 9.95
CA SER A 161 2.32 -15.48 9.62
C SER A 161 3.27 -14.38 9.13
N GLY A 162 3.76 -14.57 7.91
CA GLY A 162 4.42 -13.53 7.13
C GLY A 162 5.90 -13.31 7.43
N ASP A 163 6.50 -14.08 8.33
CA ASP A 163 7.93 -13.98 8.61
C ASP A 163 8.80 -14.52 7.45
N MET A 164 10.11 -14.47 7.63
CA MET A 164 11.05 -14.97 6.62
C MET A 164 10.96 -16.49 6.43
N GLN A 165 10.54 -17.29 7.41
CA GLN A 165 10.42 -18.75 7.21
C GLN A 165 9.32 -19.07 6.20
N GLU A 166 8.16 -18.40 6.29
CA GLU A 166 7.09 -18.57 5.31
C GLU A 166 7.49 -18.06 3.92
N VAL A 167 8.24 -16.94 3.87
CA VAL A 167 8.80 -16.40 2.62
C VAL A 167 9.77 -17.40 1.97
N LEU A 168 10.70 -17.96 2.73
CA LEU A 168 11.70 -18.91 2.24
C LEU A 168 11.07 -20.24 1.81
N ALA A 169 10.07 -20.72 2.56
CA ALA A 169 9.27 -21.86 2.14
C ALA A 169 8.55 -21.60 0.81
N THR A 170 7.95 -20.43 0.64
CA THR A 170 7.31 -20.01 -0.62
C THR A 170 8.33 -19.95 -1.76
N ARG A 171 9.53 -19.40 -1.50
CA ARG A 171 10.63 -19.32 -2.47
C ARG A 171 11.08 -20.70 -2.98
N ALA A 172 10.95 -21.75 -2.18
CA ALA A 172 11.41 -23.09 -2.52
C ALA A 172 10.80 -23.64 -3.83
N VAL A 173 9.57 -23.25 -4.20
CA VAL A 173 8.98 -23.60 -5.50
C VAL A 173 9.82 -23.06 -6.66
N ILE A 174 10.27 -21.80 -6.54
CA ILE A 174 11.11 -21.14 -7.56
C ILE A 174 12.49 -21.79 -7.62
N ASP A 175 13.04 -22.15 -6.46
CA ASP A 175 14.29 -22.88 -6.37
C ASP A 175 14.18 -24.27 -7.04
N TRP A 176 13.10 -25.02 -6.82
CA TRP A 176 12.86 -26.30 -7.49
C TRP A 176 12.72 -26.14 -9.02
N LEU A 177 11.94 -25.15 -9.47
CA LEU A 177 11.79 -24.82 -10.90
C LEU A 177 13.13 -24.50 -11.59
N ASN A 178 14.13 -24.10 -10.80
CA ASN A 178 15.47 -23.76 -11.26
C ASN A 178 16.54 -24.78 -10.83
N GLY A 179 16.14 -25.97 -10.35
CA GLY A 179 17.05 -27.07 -10.00
C GLY A 179 17.90 -26.82 -8.74
N ARG A 180 17.47 -25.93 -7.85
CA ARG A 180 18.11 -25.58 -6.57
C ARG A 180 17.42 -26.18 -5.34
N ALA A 181 16.26 -26.80 -5.52
CA ALA A 181 15.55 -27.56 -4.48
C ALA A 181 15.03 -28.89 -5.06
N SER A 182 14.82 -29.87 -4.18
CA SER A 182 14.26 -31.18 -4.52
C SER A 182 12.74 -31.13 -4.44
N ALA A 183 12.05 -31.90 -5.30
CA ALA A 183 10.63 -32.16 -5.13
C ALA A 183 10.31 -33.64 -5.37
N PHE A 184 9.22 -34.10 -4.77
CA PHE A 184 8.82 -35.50 -4.78
C PHE A 184 7.34 -35.65 -5.16
N ASP A 185 6.98 -36.77 -5.76
CA ASP A 185 5.58 -37.14 -5.95
C ASP A 185 4.95 -37.71 -4.66
N ALA A 186 3.70 -38.15 -4.76
CA ALA A 186 2.99 -38.75 -3.62
C ALA A 186 3.54 -40.13 -3.19
N ASP A 187 4.29 -40.82 -4.07
CA ASP A 187 4.94 -42.10 -3.80
C ASP A 187 6.36 -41.90 -3.22
N GLY A 188 6.88 -40.67 -3.22
CA GLY A 188 8.19 -40.28 -2.71
C GLY A 188 9.31 -40.34 -3.75
N GLU A 189 8.98 -40.50 -5.03
CA GLU A 189 9.95 -40.46 -6.12
C GLU A 189 10.27 -39.02 -6.50
N GLU A 190 11.54 -38.73 -6.78
CA GLU A 190 12.02 -37.38 -7.11
C GLU A 190 11.51 -36.92 -8.48
N ILE A 191 10.97 -35.70 -8.56
CA ILE A 191 10.52 -35.05 -9.78
C ILE A 191 11.37 -33.81 -10.06
N THR A 192 11.83 -33.69 -11.30
CA THR A 192 12.52 -32.49 -11.80
C THR A 192 11.57 -31.61 -12.61
N ALA A 193 11.70 -30.29 -12.50
CA ALA A 193 10.97 -29.32 -13.33
C ALA A 193 11.65 -29.05 -14.68
N ASP A 194 12.10 -30.10 -15.37
CA ASP A 194 12.88 -29.95 -16.60
C ASP A 194 12.08 -29.26 -17.73
N TRP A 195 10.75 -29.38 -17.72
CA TRP A 195 9.80 -28.70 -18.62
C TRP A 195 9.76 -27.16 -18.46
N SER A 196 10.26 -26.61 -17.36
CA SER A 196 10.22 -25.17 -17.09
C SER A 196 11.31 -24.41 -17.84
N THR A 197 11.06 -23.14 -18.16
CA THR A 197 12.12 -22.19 -18.57
C THR A 197 12.94 -21.67 -17.38
N GLY A 198 12.47 -21.87 -16.15
CA GLY A 198 13.02 -21.30 -14.93
C GLY A 198 12.46 -19.90 -14.60
N LYS A 199 11.81 -19.22 -15.56
CA LYS A 199 11.18 -17.90 -15.37
C LYS A 199 9.81 -18.04 -14.69
N VAL A 200 9.62 -17.28 -13.62
CA VAL A 200 8.43 -17.33 -12.76
C VAL A 200 7.84 -15.94 -12.59
N GLY A 201 6.53 -15.83 -12.76
CA GLY A 201 5.72 -14.70 -12.32
C GLY A 201 4.85 -15.12 -11.13
N MET A 202 4.82 -14.35 -10.05
CA MET A 202 3.90 -14.61 -8.93
C MET A 202 2.71 -13.66 -8.95
N THR A 203 1.54 -14.13 -8.50
CA THR A 203 0.32 -13.31 -8.41
C THR A 203 -0.57 -13.81 -7.29
N GLY A 204 -1.47 -12.96 -6.81
CA GLY A 204 -2.48 -13.35 -5.84
C GLY A 204 -3.16 -12.15 -5.18
N VAL A 205 -4.31 -12.42 -4.56
CA VAL A 205 -5.07 -11.43 -3.78
C VAL A 205 -4.78 -11.61 -2.29
N SER A 206 -4.69 -10.51 -1.54
CA SER A 206 -4.54 -10.56 -0.08
C SER A 206 -3.23 -11.25 0.32
N TYR A 207 -3.27 -12.20 1.25
CA TYR A 207 -2.12 -13.02 1.64
C TYR A 207 -1.44 -13.72 0.44
N ASN A 208 -2.21 -14.15 -0.56
CA ASN A 208 -1.64 -14.73 -1.79
C ASN A 208 -0.83 -13.69 -2.58
N GLY A 209 -1.15 -12.40 -2.44
CA GLY A 209 -0.41 -11.26 -3.01
C GLY A 209 0.70 -10.73 -2.07
N THR A 210 0.55 -10.93 -0.76
CA THR A 210 1.52 -10.56 0.28
C THR A 210 2.80 -11.39 0.19
N LEU A 211 2.69 -12.71 0.07
CA LEU A 211 3.87 -13.57 -0.04
C LEU A 211 4.74 -13.29 -1.28
N PRO A 212 4.18 -12.98 -2.47
CA PRO A 212 4.95 -12.44 -3.59
C PRO A 212 5.82 -11.23 -3.24
N ASN A 213 5.33 -10.27 -2.44
CA ASN A 213 6.15 -9.14 -1.98
C ASN A 213 7.35 -9.64 -1.16
N GLY A 214 7.10 -10.51 -0.18
CA GLY A 214 8.14 -11.11 0.64
C GLY A 214 9.19 -11.87 -0.20
N VAL A 215 8.76 -12.75 -1.11
CA VAL A 215 9.68 -13.53 -1.96
C VAL A 215 10.50 -12.62 -2.87
N ALA A 216 9.91 -11.57 -3.45
CA ALA A 216 10.64 -10.62 -4.28
C ALA A 216 11.82 -9.98 -3.54
N THR A 217 11.67 -9.70 -2.23
CA THR A 217 12.73 -9.10 -1.40
C THR A 217 13.91 -10.02 -1.13
N THR A 218 13.81 -11.31 -1.46
CA THR A 218 14.95 -12.24 -1.40
C THR A 218 15.91 -12.07 -2.59
N GLY A 219 15.45 -11.43 -3.67
CA GLY A 219 16.22 -11.30 -4.91
C GLY A 219 16.46 -12.63 -5.65
N VAL A 220 15.63 -13.65 -5.40
CA VAL A 220 15.80 -15.00 -5.94
C VAL A 220 15.88 -15.01 -7.47
N GLU A 221 16.88 -15.72 -8.00
CA GLU A 221 17.02 -15.91 -9.44
C GLU A 221 15.86 -16.77 -10.00
N GLY A 222 15.28 -16.35 -11.11
CA GLY A 222 14.14 -16.99 -11.76
C GLY A 222 12.78 -16.35 -11.41
N LEU A 223 12.69 -15.51 -10.37
CA LEU A 223 11.52 -14.65 -10.20
C LEU A 223 11.68 -13.39 -11.05
N GLU A 224 10.94 -13.31 -12.16
CA GLU A 224 11.05 -12.20 -13.13
C GLU A 224 10.01 -11.11 -12.87
N THR A 225 8.85 -11.45 -12.31
CA THR A 225 7.81 -10.47 -12.00
C THR A 225 6.86 -10.91 -10.88
N ILE A 226 6.28 -9.94 -10.17
CA ILE A 226 5.16 -10.16 -9.26
C ILE A 226 3.97 -9.25 -9.59
N VAL A 227 2.76 -9.73 -9.32
CA VAL A 227 1.50 -9.00 -9.47
C VAL A 227 0.71 -9.05 -8.15
N PRO A 228 1.14 -8.30 -7.12
CA PRO A 228 0.47 -8.26 -5.83
C PRO A 228 -0.86 -7.49 -5.92
N ILE A 229 -1.97 -8.14 -5.56
CA ILE A 229 -3.32 -7.55 -5.56
C ILE A 229 -3.83 -7.40 -4.12
N GLY A 230 -4.10 -6.17 -3.66
CA GLY A 230 -4.60 -5.96 -2.30
C GLY A 230 -3.65 -6.55 -1.25
N ALA A 231 -2.34 -6.38 -1.44
CA ALA A 231 -1.30 -7.11 -0.71
C ALA A 231 -0.73 -6.30 0.47
N ILE A 232 -0.26 -7.02 1.49
CA ILE A 232 0.45 -6.44 2.63
C ILE A 232 1.94 -6.27 2.25
N SER A 233 2.54 -5.15 2.63
CA SER A 233 3.98 -4.88 2.55
C SER A 233 4.64 -4.79 3.92
N SER A 234 3.85 -4.49 4.97
CA SER A 234 4.26 -4.50 6.37
C SER A 234 3.12 -5.08 7.20
N TRP A 235 3.36 -6.21 7.87
CA TRP A 235 2.34 -6.85 8.71
C TRP A 235 1.95 -6.02 9.93
N TYR A 236 2.86 -5.19 10.44
CA TYR A 236 2.54 -4.20 11.47
C TYR A 236 1.40 -3.28 11.00
N ASP A 237 1.52 -2.71 9.81
CA ASP A 237 0.53 -1.76 9.29
C ASP A 237 -0.82 -2.40 8.89
N TYR A 238 -0.90 -3.73 8.91
CA TYR A 238 -2.16 -4.45 8.72
C TYR A 238 -2.97 -4.50 10.02
N TYR A 239 -2.30 -4.74 11.16
CA TYR A 239 -2.92 -4.91 12.48
C TYR A 239 -2.70 -3.76 13.47
N ARG A 240 -1.87 -2.78 13.11
CA ARG A 240 -1.48 -1.62 13.92
C ARG A 240 -1.49 -0.34 13.08
N SER A 241 -1.56 0.81 13.75
CA SER A 241 -1.36 2.12 13.12
C SER A 241 -0.83 3.12 14.14
N ASN A 242 0.40 3.61 13.95
CA ASN A 242 1.04 4.60 14.83
C ASN A 242 0.92 4.22 16.33
N GLY A 243 1.31 2.99 16.68
CA GLY A 243 1.21 2.44 18.04
C GLY A 243 -0.15 1.86 18.42
N ALA A 244 -1.24 2.29 17.78
CA ALA A 244 -2.57 1.79 18.12
C ALA A 244 -2.83 0.38 17.55
N VAL A 245 -3.53 -0.47 18.30
CA VAL A 245 -4.12 -1.72 17.79
C VAL A 245 -5.32 -1.39 16.91
N VAL A 246 -5.19 -1.66 15.61
CA VAL A 246 -6.16 -1.25 14.57
C VAL A 246 -6.47 -2.44 13.67
N ALA A 247 -7.66 -2.99 13.82
CA ALA A 247 -8.08 -4.16 13.08
C ALA A 247 -8.17 -3.91 11.56
N PRO A 248 -8.10 -4.96 10.73
CA PRO A 248 -8.60 -4.91 9.36
C PRO A 248 -10.13 -4.70 9.36
N GLY A 249 -10.63 -3.98 8.36
CA GLY A 249 -12.04 -3.63 8.24
C GLY A 249 -12.93 -4.87 8.15
N GLY A 250 -13.86 -5.02 9.09
CA GLY A 250 -14.74 -6.18 9.21
C GLY A 250 -14.20 -7.32 10.09
N TYR A 251 -12.95 -7.22 10.56
CA TYR A 251 -12.23 -8.27 11.30
C TYR A 251 -11.78 -7.79 12.69
N GLN A 252 -12.69 -7.17 13.43
CA GLN A 252 -12.42 -6.70 14.80
C GLN A 252 -11.91 -7.84 15.69
N GLY A 253 -10.77 -7.59 16.34
CA GLY A 253 -10.11 -8.57 17.21
C GLY A 253 -9.17 -9.53 16.49
N GLU A 254 -9.06 -9.50 15.16
CA GLU A 254 -8.05 -10.28 14.44
C GLU A 254 -6.63 -9.75 14.71
N ASP A 255 -5.64 -10.65 14.66
CA ASP A 255 -4.21 -10.38 14.74
C ASP A 255 -3.39 -11.51 14.08
N ALA A 256 -2.06 -11.41 14.11
CA ALA A 256 -1.15 -12.39 13.51
C ALA A 256 -1.38 -13.82 14.03
N ASP A 257 -1.55 -14.01 15.34
CA ASP A 257 -1.80 -15.33 15.93
C ASP A 257 -3.11 -15.95 15.43
N SER A 258 -4.14 -15.10 15.33
CA SER A 258 -5.48 -15.48 14.89
C SER A 258 -5.43 -15.97 13.44
N LEU A 259 -4.75 -15.22 12.56
CA LEU A 259 -4.58 -15.64 11.18
C LEU A 259 -3.74 -16.92 11.06
N ALA A 260 -2.65 -17.04 11.83
CA ALA A 260 -1.82 -18.25 11.88
C ALA A 260 -2.67 -19.49 12.22
N ARG A 261 -3.49 -19.39 13.27
CA ARG A 261 -4.39 -20.47 13.72
C ARG A 261 -5.48 -20.76 12.69
N ALA A 262 -5.96 -19.75 11.95
CA ALA A 262 -6.96 -19.93 10.91
C ALA A 262 -6.44 -20.78 9.74
N VAL A 263 -5.20 -20.53 9.30
CA VAL A 263 -4.59 -21.22 8.16
C VAL A 263 -3.90 -22.54 8.54
N LEU A 264 -3.74 -22.84 9.84
CA LEU A 264 -3.19 -24.09 10.40
C LEU A 264 -4.10 -25.30 10.15
N THR A 265 -4.24 -25.70 8.89
CA THR A 265 -5.19 -26.72 8.42
C THR A 265 -4.55 -28.09 8.20
N ARG A 266 -3.25 -28.24 8.50
CA ARG A 266 -2.55 -29.53 8.44
C ARG A 266 -3.17 -30.57 9.37
N ASN A 267 -2.95 -31.85 9.05
CA ASN A 267 -3.58 -32.99 9.74
C ASN A 267 -3.20 -33.14 11.23
N ASN A 268 -2.01 -32.67 11.63
CA ASN A 268 -1.47 -32.77 13.00
C ASN A 268 -1.13 -31.38 13.56
N PRO A 269 -2.12 -30.48 13.72
CA PRO A 269 -1.88 -29.08 14.06
C PRO A 269 -1.30 -28.88 15.47
N GLU A 270 -1.38 -29.89 16.34
CA GLU A 270 -0.88 -29.85 17.71
C GLU A 270 0.65 -29.61 17.80
N VAL A 271 1.39 -29.92 16.74
CA VAL A 271 2.85 -29.67 16.69
C VAL A 271 3.18 -28.18 16.69
N CYS A 272 2.24 -27.34 16.24
CA CYS A 272 2.45 -25.90 16.11
C CYS A 272 2.02 -25.10 17.35
N LEU A 273 1.53 -25.75 18.41
CA LEU A 273 0.92 -25.04 19.55
C LEU A 273 1.89 -24.08 20.24
N ASP A 274 3.14 -24.48 20.42
CA ASP A 274 4.14 -23.64 21.06
C ASP A 274 4.44 -22.39 20.22
N LEU A 275 4.58 -22.55 18.90
CA LEU A 275 4.74 -21.42 17.97
C LEU A 275 3.51 -20.50 17.97
N MET A 276 2.29 -21.04 17.96
CA MET A 276 1.08 -20.20 17.99
C MET A 276 1.01 -19.34 19.27
N ASN A 277 1.40 -19.91 20.41
CA ASN A 277 1.44 -19.17 21.68
C ASN A 277 2.55 -18.12 21.69
N GLN A 278 3.69 -18.42 21.05
CA GLN A 278 4.77 -17.45 20.87
C GLN A 278 4.31 -16.26 20.02
N ILE A 279 3.65 -16.50 18.87
CA ILE A 279 3.09 -15.43 18.02
C ILE A 279 2.10 -14.57 18.82
N GLU A 280 1.21 -15.18 19.60
CA GLU A 280 0.22 -14.47 20.42
C GLU A 280 0.84 -13.58 21.50
N GLU A 281 1.98 -13.99 22.08
CA GLU A 281 2.74 -13.20 23.04
C GLU A 281 3.54 -12.06 22.36
N GLU A 282 4.27 -12.37 21.29
CA GLU A 282 5.22 -11.45 20.65
C GLU A 282 4.56 -10.37 19.78
N GLN A 283 3.35 -10.60 19.28
CA GLN A 283 2.59 -9.58 18.53
C GLN A 283 2.21 -8.35 19.39
N ASP A 284 2.30 -8.46 20.72
CA ASP A 284 2.10 -7.40 21.71
C ASP A 284 0.84 -6.55 21.48
N ARG A 285 -0.34 -7.16 21.69
CA ARG A 285 -1.63 -6.45 21.67
C ARG A 285 -1.83 -5.51 22.87
N ILE A 286 -0.95 -5.59 23.87
CA ILE A 286 -1.10 -4.81 25.09
C ILE A 286 -0.62 -3.38 24.85
N THR A 287 0.55 -3.23 24.23
CA THR A 287 1.09 -1.91 23.89
C THR A 287 0.72 -1.50 22.48
N GLY A 288 0.67 -2.44 21.52
CA GLY A 288 0.56 -2.14 20.09
C GLY A 288 1.85 -1.57 19.47
N ASP A 289 2.95 -1.53 20.23
CA ASP A 289 4.24 -1.00 19.80
C ASP A 289 4.85 -1.83 18.67
N TYR A 290 5.60 -1.15 17.80
CA TYR A 290 6.49 -1.82 16.85
C TYR A 290 7.62 -2.52 17.61
N ASN A 291 7.95 -3.76 17.23
CA ASN A 291 8.96 -4.57 17.91
C ASN A 291 9.69 -5.51 16.92
N GLU A 292 10.58 -6.36 17.42
CA GLU A 292 11.36 -7.29 16.58
C GLU A 292 10.46 -8.25 15.79
N PHE A 293 9.42 -8.80 16.44
CA PHE A 293 8.43 -9.67 15.80
C PHE A 293 7.78 -9.01 14.58
N TRP A 294 7.40 -7.73 14.70
CA TRP A 294 6.85 -6.97 13.58
C TRP A 294 7.89 -6.61 12.53
N ASN A 295 9.14 -6.36 12.94
CA ASN A 295 10.22 -6.00 12.03
C ASN A 295 10.64 -7.14 11.10
N GLU A 296 10.63 -8.37 11.58
CA GLU A 296 10.87 -9.56 10.76
C GLU A 296 9.79 -9.79 9.68
N ARG A 297 8.64 -9.11 9.82
CA ARG A 297 7.48 -9.17 8.93
C ARG A 297 7.27 -7.84 8.18
N ASN A 298 8.32 -7.05 8.05
CA ASN A 298 8.31 -5.80 7.29
C ASN A 298 9.13 -5.97 6.00
N TYR A 299 8.44 -6.17 4.87
CA TYR A 299 9.09 -6.43 3.59
C TYR A 299 9.73 -5.18 2.98
N LEU A 300 9.39 -3.98 3.47
CA LEU A 300 10.05 -2.75 3.03
C LEU A 300 11.57 -2.80 3.29
N ASN A 301 12.00 -3.52 4.32
CA ASN A 301 13.40 -3.70 4.69
C ASN A 301 14.24 -4.42 3.61
N GLY A 302 13.61 -5.09 2.64
CA GLY A 302 14.31 -5.87 1.62
C GLY A 302 14.08 -5.40 0.18
N VAL A 303 13.46 -4.24 -0.04
CA VAL A 303 13.13 -3.75 -1.40
C VAL A 303 14.37 -3.55 -2.26
N GLU A 304 15.50 -3.13 -1.68
CA GLU A 304 16.79 -2.97 -2.39
C GLU A 304 17.29 -4.25 -3.08
N ASN A 305 16.87 -5.41 -2.58
CA ASN A 305 17.27 -6.71 -3.11
C ASN A 305 16.41 -7.14 -4.31
N ILE A 306 15.26 -6.51 -4.54
CA ILE A 306 14.34 -6.90 -5.61
C ILE A 306 15.04 -6.80 -6.98
N LYS A 307 14.80 -7.83 -7.80
CA LYS A 307 15.23 -7.90 -9.21
C LYS A 307 14.06 -8.06 -10.17
N ALA A 308 12.97 -8.65 -9.69
CA ALA A 308 11.71 -8.81 -10.41
C ALA A 308 11.03 -7.46 -10.68
N SER A 309 10.25 -7.37 -11.74
CA SER A 309 9.32 -6.24 -11.92
C SER A 309 8.07 -6.40 -11.04
N VAL A 310 7.35 -5.30 -10.78
CA VAL A 310 6.18 -5.29 -9.89
C VAL A 310 4.99 -4.61 -10.53
N PHE A 311 3.89 -5.34 -10.72
CA PHE A 311 2.60 -4.77 -11.11
C PHE A 311 1.65 -4.72 -9.92
N VAL A 312 1.60 -3.58 -9.24
CA VAL A 312 0.78 -3.35 -8.05
C VAL A 312 -0.68 -3.14 -8.44
N VAL A 313 -1.60 -3.80 -7.73
CA VAL A 313 -3.05 -3.60 -7.89
C VAL A 313 -3.70 -3.37 -6.53
N HIS A 314 -4.49 -2.31 -6.36
CA HIS A 314 -5.13 -2.04 -5.07
C HIS A 314 -6.49 -1.33 -5.17
N GLY A 315 -7.36 -1.59 -4.19
CA GLY A 315 -8.63 -0.89 -4.04
C GLY A 315 -8.51 0.36 -3.15
N LEU A 316 -8.92 1.52 -3.65
CA LEU A 316 -8.97 2.78 -2.87
C LEU A 316 -10.01 2.74 -1.75
N ASN A 317 -10.96 1.80 -1.80
CA ASN A 317 -11.93 1.57 -0.73
C ASN A 317 -11.68 0.22 -0.01
N ASP A 318 -10.47 -0.33 -0.14
CA ASP A 318 -10.05 -1.53 0.59
C ASP A 318 -9.66 -1.16 2.02
N TRP A 319 -10.59 -1.41 2.94
CA TRP A 319 -10.38 -1.21 4.36
C TRP A 319 -9.93 -2.48 5.08
N ASN A 320 -9.83 -3.60 4.38
CA ASN A 320 -9.21 -4.81 4.91
C ASN A 320 -7.69 -4.64 4.85
N VAL A 321 -7.13 -4.74 3.65
CA VAL A 321 -5.72 -4.40 3.39
C VAL A 321 -5.65 -2.93 3.01
N LYS A 322 -5.38 -2.11 4.02
CA LYS A 322 -5.48 -0.64 3.93
C LYS A 322 -4.51 -0.06 2.88
N THR A 323 -4.86 1.08 2.30
CA THR A 323 -4.13 1.71 1.19
C THR A 323 -2.68 2.10 1.52
N LYS A 324 -2.33 2.27 2.80
CA LYS A 324 -0.93 2.48 3.23
C LYS A 324 -0.03 1.37 2.70
N GLN A 325 -0.52 0.14 2.62
CA GLN A 325 0.26 -1.04 2.22
C GLN A 325 0.80 -0.92 0.79
N PHE A 326 -0.03 -0.55 -0.19
CA PHE A 326 0.46 -0.37 -1.56
C PHE A 326 1.26 0.92 -1.70
N THR A 327 0.92 1.96 -0.94
CA THR A 327 1.57 3.27 -1.03
C THR A 327 3.04 3.20 -0.62
N GLN A 328 3.32 2.67 0.57
CA GLN A 328 4.69 2.54 1.07
C GLN A 328 5.52 1.57 0.22
N TRP A 329 4.89 0.52 -0.31
CA TRP A 329 5.53 -0.39 -1.25
C TRP A 329 5.90 0.31 -2.55
N TRP A 330 4.96 1.04 -3.14
CA TRP A 330 5.13 1.79 -4.38
C TRP A 330 6.24 2.84 -4.29
N GLU A 331 6.25 3.62 -3.20
CA GLU A 331 7.27 4.63 -2.93
C GLU A 331 8.65 4.01 -2.71
N GLU A 332 8.75 2.85 -2.05
CA GLU A 332 10.04 2.20 -1.86
C GLU A 332 10.55 1.57 -3.16
N LEU A 333 9.68 0.95 -3.96
CA LEU A 333 10.04 0.48 -5.31
C LEU A 333 10.56 1.60 -6.20
N GLU A 334 10.00 2.81 -6.06
CA GLU A 334 10.49 4.01 -6.73
C GLU A 334 11.93 4.37 -6.35
N LYS A 335 12.23 4.43 -5.05
CA LYS A 335 13.56 4.78 -4.56
C LYS A 335 14.66 3.85 -5.05
N HIS A 336 14.31 2.59 -5.34
CA HIS A 336 15.24 1.56 -5.83
C HIS A 336 15.13 1.29 -7.34
N ASP A 337 14.47 2.18 -8.10
CA ASP A 337 14.33 2.09 -9.56
C ASP A 337 13.75 0.74 -10.06
N VAL A 338 12.89 0.09 -9.26
CA VAL A 338 12.29 -1.19 -9.64
C VAL A 338 11.28 -0.95 -10.79
N PRO A 339 11.37 -1.70 -11.90
CA PRO A 339 10.39 -1.62 -12.98
C PRO A 339 8.99 -1.96 -12.47
N ARG A 340 8.04 -1.03 -12.63
CA ARG A 340 6.74 -1.16 -11.99
C ARG A 340 5.59 -0.56 -12.79
N LYS A 341 4.37 -1.04 -12.52
CA LYS A 341 3.09 -0.51 -13.00
C LYS A 341 2.06 -0.54 -11.86
N LEU A 342 1.08 0.37 -11.86
CA LEU A 342 0.07 0.50 -10.82
C LEU A 342 -1.35 0.52 -11.38
N TRP A 343 -2.24 -0.31 -10.86
CA TRP A 343 -3.68 -0.23 -11.06
C TRP A 343 -4.38 0.07 -9.74
N ILE A 344 -5.05 1.22 -9.64
CA ILE A 344 -5.86 1.59 -8.47
C ILE A 344 -7.34 1.73 -8.86
N HIS A 345 -8.22 1.11 -8.08
CA HIS A 345 -9.66 1.03 -8.40
C HIS A 345 -10.58 1.41 -7.25
N GLN A 346 -11.85 1.72 -7.55
CA GLN A 346 -12.81 2.18 -6.54
C GLN A 346 -13.56 1.05 -5.79
N HIS A 347 -13.22 -0.22 -6.00
CA HIS A 347 -13.76 -1.32 -5.19
C HIS A 347 -13.00 -1.51 -3.86
N GLY A 348 -13.56 -2.34 -2.97
CA GLY A 348 -12.89 -2.79 -1.75
C GLY A 348 -11.89 -3.92 -2.03
N HIS A 349 -11.72 -4.82 -1.07
CA HIS A 349 -10.81 -5.97 -1.15
C HIS A 349 -11.21 -6.96 -2.27
N SER A 350 -10.74 -6.73 -3.49
CA SER A 350 -11.22 -7.41 -4.70
C SER A 350 -10.18 -7.41 -5.81
N SER A 351 -10.33 -8.34 -6.75
CA SER A 351 -9.49 -8.43 -7.95
C SER A 351 -10.18 -7.78 -9.17
N PRO A 352 -9.43 -7.09 -10.05
CA PRO A 352 -9.94 -6.60 -11.34
C PRO A 352 -10.61 -7.66 -12.19
N TYR A 353 -10.27 -8.94 -12.00
CA TYR A 353 -10.94 -10.05 -12.65
C TYR A 353 -12.47 -10.03 -12.45
N SER A 354 -12.94 -9.57 -11.29
CA SER A 354 -14.37 -9.57 -10.93
C SER A 354 -15.19 -8.42 -11.52
N PHE A 355 -14.54 -7.37 -12.04
CA PHE A 355 -15.24 -6.14 -12.46
C PHE A 355 -14.69 -5.45 -13.72
N ARG A 356 -13.51 -5.85 -14.20
CA ARG A 356 -12.82 -5.34 -15.40
C ARG A 356 -12.07 -6.48 -16.09
N ASN A 357 -12.76 -7.60 -16.25
CA ASN A 357 -12.17 -8.90 -16.59
C ASN A 357 -11.36 -8.88 -17.89
N GLU A 358 -11.95 -8.38 -18.98
CA GLU A 358 -11.35 -8.44 -20.31
C GLU A 358 -10.08 -7.59 -20.38
N GLU A 359 -10.14 -6.32 -19.97
CA GLU A 359 -8.96 -5.45 -19.96
C GLU A 359 -7.91 -5.92 -18.95
N TRP A 360 -8.33 -6.48 -17.81
CA TRP A 360 -7.41 -7.07 -16.84
C TRP A 360 -6.62 -8.23 -17.45
N LEU A 361 -7.30 -9.21 -18.06
CA LEU A 361 -6.63 -10.36 -18.65
C LEU A 361 -5.72 -9.98 -19.81
N ILE A 362 -6.13 -9.03 -20.65
CA ILE A 362 -5.28 -8.52 -21.74
C ILE A 362 -4.02 -7.84 -21.18
N THR A 363 -4.16 -6.97 -20.18
CA THR A 363 -3.03 -6.23 -19.60
C THR A 363 -2.08 -7.19 -18.87
N LEU A 364 -2.64 -8.10 -18.08
CA LEU A 364 -1.86 -9.13 -17.38
C LEU A 364 -1.14 -10.05 -18.36
N ASN A 365 -1.76 -10.38 -19.51
CA ASN A 365 -1.11 -11.16 -20.55
C ASN A 365 0.09 -10.42 -21.15
N LYS A 366 -0.09 -9.17 -21.56
CA LYS A 366 1.02 -8.37 -22.07
C LYS A 366 2.16 -8.27 -21.05
N TRP A 367 1.82 -8.07 -19.78
CA TRP A 367 2.81 -7.99 -18.70
C TRP A 367 3.61 -9.28 -18.57
N PHE A 368 2.93 -10.44 -18.49
CA PHE A 368 3.61 -11.73 -18.42
C PHE A 368 4.34 -12.11 -19.71
N ASP A 369 3.80 -11.80 -20.88
CA ASP A 369 4.47 -12.03 -22.18
C ASP A 369 5.80 -11.24 -22.24
N TYR A 370 5.79 -10.00 -21.76
CA TYR A 370 6.98 -9.16 -21.72
C TYR A 370 8.03 -9.70 -20.75
N TRP A 371 7.68 -9.96 -19.49
CA TRP A 371 8.66 -10.35 -18.46
C TRP A 371 9.05 -11.84 -18.49
N LEU A 372 8.15 -12.73 -18.91
CA LEU A 372 8.38 -14.18 -18.86
C LEU A 372 8.76 -14.80 -20.21
N TYR A 373 8.35 -14.19 -21.33
CA TYR A 373 8.71 -14.65 -22.68
C TYR A 373 9.62 -13.70 -23.44
N ASP A 374 9.99 -12.55 -22.87
CA ASP A 374 10.77 -11.51 -23.55
C ASP A 374 10.08 -10.98 -24.83
N ILE A 375 8.75 -10.94 -24.85
CA ILE A 375 7.96 -10.45 -25.99
C ILE A 375 7.78 -8.94 -25.88
N GLU A 376 8.43 -8.20 -26.76
CA GLU A 376 8.27 -6.75 -26.90
C GLU A 376 6.86 -6.40 -27.42
N ASN A 377 6.02 -5.83 -26.55
CA ASN A 377 4.61 -5.54 -26.83
C ASN A 377 4.15 -4.14 -26.37
N GLY A 378 5.09 -3.30 -25.95
CA GLY A 378 4.86 -1.90 -25.57
C GLY A 378 4.24 -1.70 -24.18
N ILE A 379 4.01 -2.74 -23.37
CA ILE A 379 3.40 -2.60 -22.03
C ILE A 379 4.18 -1.66 -21.11
N MET A 380 5.51 -1.62 -21.26
CA MET A 380 6.40 -0.72 -20.50
C MET A 380 6.48 0.70 -21.07
N ASP A 381 5.96 0.94 -22.27
CA ASP A 381 5.89 2.27 -22.91
C ASP A 381 4.55 2.98 -22.61
N GLU A 382 3.56 2.25 -22.10
CA GLU A 382 2.27 2.79 -21.66
C GLU A 382 2.43 3.61 -20.36
N PRO A 383 1.48 4.50 -20.03
CA PRO A 383 1.51 5.20 -18.74
C PRO A 383 1.57 4.21 -17.56
N MET A 384 2.34 4.59 -16.54
CA MET A 384 2.66 3.71 -15.41
C MET A 384 1.45 3.43 -14.51
N VAL A 385 0.45 4.32 -14.49
CA VAL A 385 -0.70 4.24 -13.59
C VAL A 385 -2.00 4.17 -14.39
N ASP A 386 -2.84 3.19 -14.09
CA ASP A 386 -4.25 3.19 -14.45
C ASP A 386 -5.10 3.39 -13.19
N LYS A 387 -5.95 4.41 -13.21
CA LYS A 387 -6.79 4.79 -12.08
C LYS A 387 -8.27 4.77 -12.44
N GLN A 388 -9.08 4.18 -11.58
CA GLN A 388 -10.53 4.36 -11.61
C GLN A 388 -10.97 5.59 -10.79
N LYS A 389 -11.70 6.51 -11.42
CA LYS A 389 -12.37 7.63 -10.76
C LYS A 389 -13.65 7.19 -10.04
N GLU A 390 -14.17 8.05 -9.17
CA GLU A 390 -15.37 7.84 -8.35
C GLU A 390 -16.60 7.49 -9.21
N ASP A 391 -16.69 8.06 -10.41
CA ASP A 391 -17.75 7.78 -11.40
C ASP A 391 -17.57 6.45 -12.17
N ARG A 392 -16.57 5.65 -11.77
CA ARG A 392 -16.15 4.36 -12.34
C ARG A 392 -15.45 4.42 -13.69
N SER A 393 -15.23 5.62 -14.26
CA SER A 393 -14.39 5.80 -15.44
C SER A 393 -12.92 5.54 -15.13
N TRP A 394 -12.14 5.17 -16.16
CA TRP A 394 -10.71 4.89 -16.03
C TRP A 394 -9.89 5.96 -16.75
N VAL A 395 -8.80 6.39 -16.11
CA VAL A 395 -7.83 7.33 -16.65
C VAL A 395 -6.43 6.75 -16.48
N THR A 396 -5.51 7.15 -17.35
CA THR A 396 -4.10 6.75 -17.30
C THR A 396 -3.23 7.94 -16.93
N GLU A 397 -2.24 7.74 -16.07
CA GLU A 397 -1.35 8.77 -15.54
C GLU A 397 0.11 8.27 -15.53
N ASN A 398 1.07 9.19 -15.56
CA ASN A 398 2.49 8.83 -15.58
C ASN A 398 3.05 8.50 -14.18
N ALA A 399 2.41 8.99 -13.12
CA ALA A 399 2.88 8.85 -11.76
C ALA A 399 1.71 8.83 -10.76
N TRP A 400 1.94 8.16 -9.64
CA TRP A 400 1.12 8.24 -8.44
C TRP A 400 2.04 8.36 -7.22
N PRO A 401 1.79 9.26 -6.25
CA PRO A 401 0.81 10.35 -6.30
C PRO A 401 0.97 11.22 -7.56
N HIS A 402 -0.08 11.95 -7.93
CA HIS A 402 -0.06 12.74 -9.16
C HIS A 402 1.13 13.74 -9.19
N GLU A 403 1.75 13.95 -10.34
CA GLU A 403 2.99 14.74 -10.47
C GLU A 403 2.88 16.21 -9.99
N ASP A 404 1.67 16.76 -10.08
CA ASP A 404 1.35 18.13 -9.63
C ASP A 404 0.86 18.22 -8.17
N VAL A 405 1.07 17.18 -7.36
CA VAL A 405 0.72 17.21 -5.93
C VAL A 405 1.54 18.26 -5.17
N ARG A 406 0.85 18.97 -4.28
CA ARG A 406 1.41 19.89 -3.27
C ARG A 406 0.75 19.65 -1.93
N ASP A 407 1.56 19.50 -0.89
CA ASP A 407 1.06 19.47 0.47
C ASP A 407 0.50 20.85 0.83
N THR A 408 -0.77 20.90 1.21
CA THR A 408 -1.51 22.12 1.52
C THR A 408 -2.02 22.04 2.96
N ALA A 409 -1.55 22.95 3.81
CA ALA A 409 -2.03 23.06 5.19
C ALA A 409 -3.40 23.76 5.26
N LEU A 410 -4.34 23.11 5.93
CA LEU A 410 -5.63 23.64 6.36
C LEU A 410 -5.62 23.75 7.89
N TYR A 411 -5.52 24.98 8.37
CA TYR A 411 -5.51 25.31 9.79
C TYR A 411 -6.89 25.19 10.40
N LEU A 412 -6.94 24.58 11.59
CA LEU A 412 -8.16 24.50 12.37
C LEU A 412 -8.38 25.86 13.06
N THR A 413 -9.63 26.31 13.07
CA THR A 413 -10.00 27.57 13.72
C THR A 413 -11.30 27.41 14.48
N SER A 414 -11.43 28.13 15.60
CA SER A 414 -12.69 28.24 16.33
C SER A 414 -13.77 28.82 15.42
N GLY A 415 -14.94 28.17 15.40
CA GLY A 415 -16.08 28.64 14.61
C GLY A 415 -16.93 29.66 15.36
N SER A 416 -17.85 30.32 14.63
CA SER A 416 -18.96 31.06 15.24
C SER A 416 -20.06 30.13 15.80
N THR A 417 -19.95 28.84 15.50
CA THR A 417 -20.77 27.72 15.98
C THR A 417 -19.90 26.79 16.85
N GLU A 418 -20.48 25.73 17.42
CA GLU A 418 -19.70 24.68 18.11
C GLU A 418 -18.81 23.86 17.14
N SER A 419 -19.15 23.81 15.85
CA SER A 419 -18.22 23.33 14.80
C SER A 419 -17.15 24.38 14.48
N GLY A 420 -15.92 23.93 14.21
CA GLY A 420 -14.81 24.79 13.79
C GLY A 420 -14.70 24.90 12.27
N ASN A 421 -13.76 25.71 11.78
CA ASN A 421 -13.49 25.83 10.34
C ASN A 421 -12.10 25.30 9.99
N LEU A 422 -11.96 24.80 8.76
CA LEU A 422 -10.70 24.59 8.08
C LEU A 422 -10.39 25.82 7.21
N SER A 423 -9.24 26.42 7.41
CA SER A 423 -8.80 27.66 6.76
C SER A 423 -7.41 27.48 6.15
N HIS A 424 -7.17 28.05 4.97
CA HIS A 424 -5.82 28.08 4.38
C HIS A 424 -4.83 28.93 5.17
N ARG A 425 -5.35 29.74 6.11
CA ARG A 425 -4.56 30.66 6.91
C ARG A 425 -4.69 30.32 8.39
N PRO A 426 -3.57 30.32 9.12
CA PRO A 426 -3.60 30.27 10.56
C PRO A 426 -4.24 31.57 11.08
N VAL A 427 -4.83 31.49 12.26
CA VAL A 427 -5.35 32.66 13.00
C VAL A 427 -4.59 32.78 14.31
N SER A 428 -4.61 33.98 14.91
CA SER A 428 -3.96 34.18 16.20
C SER A 428 -4.56 33.23 17.25
N ASP A 429 -3.69 32.59 18.02
CA ASP A 429 -4.08 31.70 19.10
C ASP A 429 -4.93 32.47 20.15
N THR A 430 -6.18 32.04 20.31
CA THR A 430 -7.10 32.57 21.33
C THR A 430 -7.10 31.72 22.59
N ASN A 431 -6.33 30.63 22.62
CA ASN A 431 -6.30 29.61 23.65
C ASN A 431 -7.70 29.05 23.94
N THR A 432 -8.52 28.93 22.89
CA THR A 432 -9.83 28.26 22.92
C THR A 432 -9.60 26.76 22.90
N SER A 433 -10.47 25.99 23.57
CA SER A 433 -10.49 24.55 23.40
C SER A 433 -11.91 23.99 23.28
N TYR A 434 -12.03 22.93 22.49
CA TYR A 434 -13.25 22.14 22.32
C TYR A 434 -13.09 20.77 22.97
N GLN A 435 -14.13 20.29 23.63
CA GLN A 435 -14.10 19.00 24.32
C GLN A 435 -14.77 17.91 23.48
N VAL A 436 -14.10 16.76 23.41
CA VAL A 436 -14.62 15.52 22.84
C VAL A 436 -14.64 14.48 23.95
N ILE A 437 -15.79 13.88 24.21
CA ILE A 437 -15.96 12.83 25.21
C ILE A 437 -16.18 11.50 24.49
N ASP A 438 -15.26 10.57 24.67
CA ASP A 438 -15.30 9.28 24.00
C ASP A 438 -16.54 8.47 24.40
N ASP A 439 -17.20 7.89 23.40
CA ASP A 439 -18.16 6.80 23.55
C ASP A 439 -17.91 5.82 22.41
N SER A 440 -17.13 4.78 22.73
CA SER A 440 -16.68 3.78 21.76
C SER A 440 -17.82 2.99 21.12
N SER A 441 -19.06 3.09 21.64
CA SER A 441 -20.23 2.42 21.07
C SER A 441 -20.84 3.16 19.86
N ILE A 442 -20.49 4.44 19.68
CA ILE A 442 -21.00 5.25 18.57
C ILE A 442 -20.12 5.05 17.34
N ARG A 443 -20.76 4.70 16.21
CA ARG A 443 -20.04 4.46 14.96
C ARG A 443 -19.58 5.75 14.30
N ALA A 444 -18.41 5.72 13.67
CA ALA A 444 -17.87 6.82 12.86
C ALA A 444 -18.90 7.37 11.85
N GLN A 445 -19.68 6.50 11.19
CA GLN A 445 -20.71 6.92 10.23
C GLN A 445 -21.81 7.80 10.85
N THR A 446 -22.11 7.63 12.13
CA THR A 446 -23.02 8.52 12.88
C THR A 446 -22.29 9.81 13.23
N LEU A 447 -21.05 9.70 13.72
CA LEU A 447 -20.22 10.84 14.14
C LEU A 447 -19.80 11.75 12.99
N VAL A 448 -20.03 11.43 11.73
CA VAL A 448 -19.75 12.35 10.62
C VAL A 448 -20.97 13.13 10.14
N GLN A 449 -22.19 12.75 10.50
CA GLN A 449 -23.42 13.40 10.01
C GLN A 449 -23.56 14.84 10.52
N ASN A 450 -24.19 15.73 9.74
CA ASN A 450 -24.50 17.11 10.15
C ASN A 450 -23.29 17.85 10.77
N PRO A 451 -22.20 18.11 10.03
CA PRO A 451 -20.93 18.58 10.62
C PRO A 451 -21.00 19.92 11.35
N LEU A 452 -22.05 20.71 11.10
CA LEU A 452 -22.27 22.01 11.75
C LEU A 452 -23.04 21.90 13.07
N GLU A 453 -23.60 20.73 13.39
CA GLU A 453 -24.29 20.46 14.64
C GLU A 453 -23.31 19.98 15.71
N ASP A 454 -23.50 20.50 16.91
CA ASP A 454 -22.75 20.10 18.09
C ASP A 454 -23.03 18.65 18.47
N MET A 455 -21.99 17.92 18.81
CA MET A 455 -22.05 16.54 19.26
C MET A 455 -20.89 16.29 20.23
N GLU A 456 -21.23 15.97 21.47
CA GLU A 456 -20.27 15.77 22.57
C GLU A 456 -19.15 14.75 22.25
N ASN A 457 -19.40 13.79 21.35
CA ASN A 457 -18.49 12.69 21.04
C ASN A 457 -17.55 12.93 19.84
N ARG A 458 -17.51 14.15 19.29
CA ARG A 458 -16.62 14.51 18.19
C ARG A 458 -16.26 16.00 18.22
N GLN A 459 -15.25 16.38 17.45
CA GLN A 459 -15.10 17.75 17.00
C GLN A 459 -14.97 17.79 15.47
N ALA A 460 -15.85 18.54 14.81
CA ALA A 460 -15.83 18.72 13.37
C ALA A 460 -15.24 20.09 12.97
N TYR A 461 -14.44 20.08 11.91
CA TYR A 461 -13.90 21.26 11.24
C TYR A 461 -14.21 21.14 9.76
N VAL A 462 -14.79 22.16 9.14
CA VAL A 462 -15.14 22.12 7.72
C VAL A 462 -14.64 23.34 6.96
N THR A 463 -14.35 23.16 5.68
CA THR A 463 -14.15 24.30 4.76
C THR A 463 -15.48 25.02 4.51
N PRO A 464 -15.44 26.25 3.97
CA PRO A 464 -16.53 26.77 3.15
C PRO A 464 -16.90 25.80 2.03
N GLU A 465 -18.08 26.02 1.42
CA GLU A 465 -18.40 25.36 0.15
C GLU A 465 -17.30 25.67 -0.87
N LEU A 466 -16.76 24.62 -1.46
CA LEU A 466 -15.68 24.72 -2.42
C LEU A 466 -16.19 25.38 -3.70
N THR A 467 -15.45 26.38 -4.19
CA THR A 467 -15.76 27.06 -5.45
C THR A 467 -15.17 26.36 -6.67
N ASN A 468 -14.31 25.37 -6.45
CA ASN A 468 -13.71 24.50 -7.47
C ASN A 468 -13.64 23.08 -6.93
N ALA A 469 -13.56 22.09 -7.82
CA ALA A 469 -13.23 20.73 -7.44
C ALA A 469 -11.72 20.61 -7.11
N TYR A 470 -11.39 19.80 -6.11
CA TYR A 470 -10.01 19.52 -5.71
C TYR A 470 -9.76 18.03 -5.64
N ARG A 471 -8.60 17.60 -6.12
CA ARG A 471 -8.18 16.20 -6.03
C ARG A 471 -7.18 16.04 -4.91
N ILE A 472 -7.44 15.12 -4.01
CA ILE A 472 -6.49 14.62 -3.03
C ILE A 472 -5.79 13.41 -3.68
N SER A 473 -4.45 13.39 -3.70
CA SER A 473 -3.67 12.27 -4.24
C SER A 473 -2.44 12.07 -3.38
N GLY A 474 -2.41 11.00 -2.58
CA GLY A 474 -1.32 10.70 -1.65
C GLY A 474 -1.80 10.57 -0.20
N THR A 475 -0.94 10.89 0.76
CA THR A 475 -1.14 10.68 2.20
C THR A 475 -1.51 11.96 2.94
N PRO A 476 -2.76 12.15 3.41
CA PRO A 476 -3.09 13.23 4.34
C PRO A 476 -2.38 13.07 5.69
N VAL A 477 -2.03 14.19 6.31
CA VAL A 477 -1.39 14.25 7.63
C VAL A 477 -2.19 15.18 8.53
N VAL A 478 -2.46 14.77 9.76
CA VAL A 478 -3.12 15.63 10.75
C VAL A 478 -2.16 15.93 11.89
N SER A 479 -2.14 17.18 12.35
CA SER A 479 -1.43 17.63 13.54
C SER A 479 -2.39 18.32 14.49
N VAL A 480 -2.57 17.76 15.68
CA VAL A 480 -3.56 18.22 16.66
C VAL A 480 -2.88 18.55 17.97
N LYS A 481 -3.00 19.80 18.41
CA LYS A 481 -2.73 20.17 19.79
C LYS A 481 -3.89 19.74 20.68
N ALA A 482 -3.64 18.86 21.65
CA ALA A 482 -4.68 18.40 22.57
C ALA A 482 -4.14 18.03 23.95
N SER A 483 -5.00 18.10 24.97
CA SER A 483 -4.80 17.49 26.29
C SER A 483 -5.86 16.44 26.56
N ILE A 484 -5.48 15.36 27.24
CA ILE A 484 -6.36 14.22 27.52
C ILE A 484 -6.43 14.02 29.04
N ASP A 485 -7.61 13.74 29.58
CA ASP A 485 -7.81 13.55 31.04
C ASP A 485 -7.32 12.19 31.59
N ARG A 486 -6.77 11.35 30.72
CA ARG A 486 -6.27 10.00 31.00
C ARG A 486 -4.83 9.83 30.49
N PRO A 487 -4.07 8.86 31.04
CA PRO A 487 -2.69 8.59 30.61
C PRO A 487 -2.58 7.85 29.26
N VAL A 488 -3.70 7.32 28.74
CA VAL A 488 -3.83 6.62 27.46
C VAL A 488 -5.22 6.89 26.88
N ALA A 489 -5.32 6.96 25.56
CA ALA A 489 -6.58 7.12 24.82
C ALA A 489 -6.39 6.63 23.38
N ASN A 490 -7.46 6.52 22.61
CA ASN A 490 -7.35 6.47 21.16
C ASN A 490 -7.41 7.91 20.61
N LEU A 491 -6.68 8.19 19.53
CA LEU A 491 -6.92 9.38 18.70
C LEU A 491 -7.22 8.94 17.27
N THR A 492 -8.33 9.43 16.74
CA THR A 492 -8.77 9.14 15.37
C THR A 492 -9.12 10.42 14.64
N ALA A 493 -8.62 10.54 13.41
CA ALA A 493 -9.03 11.56 12.46
C ALA A 493 -9.80 10.90 11.30
N LEU A 494 -10.91 11.52 10.91
CA LEU A 494 -11.70 11.16 9.73
C LEU A 494 -11.69 12.33 8.76
N LEU A 495 -11.28 12.07 7.51
CA LEU A 495 -11.41 13.04 6.42
C LEU A 495 -12.71 12.75 5.69
N VAL A 496 -13.55 13.76 5.54
CA VAL A 496 -14.94 13.60 5.10
C VAL A 496 -15.26 14.55 3.95
N ASP A 497 -15.91 14.03 2.93
CA ASP A 497 -16.54 14.79 1.86
C ASP A 497 -18.02 15.03 2.23
N TYR A 498 -18.42 16.30 2.30
CA TYR A 498 -19.79 16.71 2.60
C TYR A 498 -20.46 17.31 1.37
N GLY A 499 -21.53 16.66 0.92
CA GLY A 499 -22.32 17.11 -0.23
C GLY A 499 -23.35 18.20 0.13
N PRO A 500 -23.81 18.99 -0.87
CA PRO A 500 -24.84 20.02 -0.68
C PRO A 500 -26.23 19.44 -0.35
N ASP A 501 -26.41 18.13 -0.47
CA ASP A 501 -27.62 17.36 -0.16
C ASP A 501 -27.60 16.74 1.25
N GLU A 502 -26.77 17.28 2.15
CA GLU A 502 -26.53 16.78 3.52
C GLU A 502 -25.88 15.38 3.56
N SER A 503 -25.39 14.87 2.42
CA SER A 503 -24.63 13.62 2.38
C SER A 503 -23.24 13.79 3.00
N SER A 504 -22.74 12.71 3.60
CA SER A 504 -21.41 12.66 4.20
C SER A 504 -20.72 11.35 3.83
N ARG A 505 -19.51 11.43 3.27
CA ARG A 505 -18.67 10.27 2.95
C ARG A 505 -17.33 10.39 3.63
N ILE A 506 -16.95 9.39 4.43
CA ILE A 506 -15.58 9.27 4.92
C ILE A 506 -14.68 8.91 3.73
N ILE A 507 -13.78 9.83 3.37
CA ILE A 507 -12.77 9.65 2.32
C ILE A 507 -11.66 8.74 2.83
N THR A 508 -11.10 9.10 3.99
CA THR A 508 -10.02 8.34 4.63
C THR A 508 -10.01 8.54 6.15
N ARG A 509 -9.20 7.76 6.86
CA ARG A 509 -9.08 7.71 8.32
C ARG A 509 -7.62 7.58 8.75
N GLY A 510 -7.27 8.03 9.95
CA GLY A 510 -5.97 7.80 10.57
C GLY A 510 -6.10 7.62 12.07
N TRP A 511 -5.33 6.70 12.64
CA TRP A 511 -5.38 6.35 14.06
C TRP A 511 -3.99 6.51 14.70
N MET A 512 -3.96 6.86 15.98
CA MET A 512 -2.74 7.00 16.77
C MET A 512 -2.99 6.63 18.22
N ASP A 513 -2.01 5.96 18.85
CA ASP A 513 -1.90 5.91 20.31
C ASP A 513 -1.08 7.12 20.80
N PRO A 514 -1.65 8.02 21.64
CA PRO A 514 -0.92 9.12 22.29
C PRO A 514 0.36 8.72 23.02
N GLN A 515 0.47 7.46 23.47
CA GLN A 515 1.66 6.93 24.13
C GLN A 515 2.85 6.85 23.17
N ASN A 516 2.61 6.78 21.87
CA ASN A 516 3.63 6.67 20.82
C ASN A 516 4.04 8.03 20.24
N LEU A 517 3.83 9.11 20.99
CA LEU A 517 4.17 10.47 20.58
C LEU A 517 5.65 10.66 20.23
N GLN A 518 6.56 9.91 20.87
CA GLN A 518 8.01 10.04 20.68
C GLN A 518 8.61 8.90 19.86
N SER A 519 7.95 7.74 19.80
CA SER A 519 8.45 6.51 19.19
C SER A 519 7.28 5.57 18.90
N ASP A 520 7.32 4.89 17.75
CA ASP A 520 6.40 3.80 17.41
C ASP A 520 6.72 2.50 18.14
N SER A 521 7.98 2.31 18.57
CA SER A 521 8.46 1.12 19.26
C SER A 521 8.51 1.23 20.80
N GLN A 522 8.07 2.34 21.37
CA GLN A 522 8.11 2.54 22.81
C GLN A 522 6.99 3.45 23.29
N SER A 523 5.97 2.85 23.87
CA SER A 523 4.89 3.53 24.56
C SER A 523 5.38 4.27 25.82
N VAL A 524 5.04 5.56 25.91
CA VAL A 524 5.24 6.39 27.10
C VAL A 524 3.93 7.08 27.46
N ALA A 525 3.32 6.66 28.57
CA ALA A 525 2.09 7.25 29.09
C ALA A 525 2.15 8.79 29.14
N ILE A 526 1.11 9.44 28.62
CA ILE A 526 1.00 10.89 28.67
C ILE A 526 0.64 11.33 30.10
N THR A 527 1.02 12.56 30.45
CA THR A 527 0.55 13.19 31.69
C THR A 527 -0.87 13.72 31.47
N PRO A 528 -1.88 13.31 32.26
CA PRO A 528 -3.23 13.84 32.16
C PRO A 528 -3.28 15.36 32.22
N ASP A 529 -4.21 15.95 31.47
CA ASP A 529 -4.49 17.40 31.36
C ASP A 529 -3.33 18.26 30.86
N LYS A 530 -2.18 17.66 30.53
CA LYS A 530 -1.06 18.37 29.90
C LYS A 530 -1.27 18.39 28.38
N PRO A 531 -1.17 19.55 27.72
CA PRO A 531 -1.32 19.63 26.27
C PRO A 531 -0.05 19.16 25.54
N TYR A 532 -0.24 18.28 24.56
CA TYR A 532 0.77 17.78 23.62
C TYR A 532 0.35 18.12 22.18
N THR A 533 1.28 17.98 21.23
CA THR A 533 0.99 18.06 19.80
C THR A 533 1.13 16.67 19.21
N PHE A 534 0.05 16.09 18.72
CA PHE A 534 0.01 14.76 18.14
C PHE A 534 -0.04 14.88 16.63
N THR A 535 0.89 14.25 15.91
CA THR A 535 0.94 14.29 14.44
C THR A 535 0.97 12.86 13.90
N TRP A 536 0.08 12.52 12.98
CA TRP A 536 0.03 11.20 12.37
C TRP A 536 -0.51 11.21 10.94
N ASN A 537 -0.09 10.20 10.17
CA ASN A 537 -0.54 9.98 8.81
C ASN A 537 -1.93 9.31 8.82
N MET A 538 -2.77 9.71 7.88
CA MET A 538 -4.01 9.01 7.53
C MET A 538 -3.72 7.94 6.46
N GLN A 539 -4.70 7.09 6.15
CA GLN A 539 -4.59 6.16 5.04
C GLN A 539 -4.49 6.95 3.71
N PRO A 540 -3.53 6.66 2.83
CA PRO A 540 -3.39 7.32 1.54
C PRO A 540 -4.63 7.14 0.66
N THR A 541 -4.91 8.11 -0.20
CA THR A 541 -6.10 8.07 -1.06
C THR A 541 -5.87 8.78 -2.39
N ASP A 542 -6.76 8.53 -3.34
CA ASP A 542 -6.92 9.35 -4.54
C ASP A 542 -8.41 9.64 -4.70
N TYR A 543 -8.81 10.89 -4.46
CA TYR A 543 -10.22 11.27 -4.35
C TYR A 543 -10.48 12.67 -4.90
N ASP A 544 -11.45 12.78 -5.80
CA ASP A 544 -11.94 14.06 -6.33
C ASP A 544 -13.08 14.60 -5.45
N VAL A 545 -12.85 15.68 -4.69
CA VAL A 545 -13.89 16.43 -3.97
C VAL A 545 -14.53 17.45 -4.90
N ALA A 546 -15.85 17.37 -5.10
CA ALA A 546 -16.54 18.16 -6.12
C ALA A 546 -16.72 19.64 -5.74
N GLU A 547 -16.92 20.49 -6.76
CA GLU A 547 -17.39 21.87 -6.56
C GLU A 547 -18.73 21.87 -5.79
N GLY A 548 -18.90 22.82 -4.87
CA GLY A 548 -20.07 22.93 -4.00
C GLY A 548 -20.12 21.95 -2.82
N HIS A 549 -19.15 21.04 -2.71
CA HIS A 549 -18.96 20.21 -1.53
C HIS A 549 -18.14 20.94 -0.47
N ARG A 550 -17.92 20.31 0.69
CA ARG A 550 -16.98 20.76 1.72
C ARG A 550 -16.02 19.63 2.08
N ILE A 551 -14.77 19.99 2.34
CA ILE A 551 -13.83 19.09 3.00
C ILE A 551 -14.04 19.25 4.51
N GLY A 552 -14.11 18.13 5.22
CA GLY A 552 -14.20 18.12 6.67
C GLY A 552 -13.20 17.21 7.35
N LEU A 553 -12.73 17.65 8.51
CA LEU A 553 -11.97 16.87 9.47
C LEU A 553 -12.86 16.61 10.69
N VAL A 554 -13.09 15.35 11.02
CA VAL A 554 -13.77 14.96 12.25
C VAL A 554 -12.78 14.25 13.16
N LEU A 555 -12.53 14.84 14.33
CA LEU A 555 -11.69 14.27 15.38
C LEU A 555 -12.55 13.54 16.39
N ILE A 556 -12.23 12.26 16.62
CA ILE A 556 -12.89 11.39 17.60
C ILE A 556 -11.81 10.64 18.41
N SER A 557 -12.19 9.99 19.50
CA SER A 557 -11.30 9.09 20.23
C SER A 557 -11.33 7.70 19.60
N SER A 558 -12.35 6.89 19.94
CA SER A 558 -12.46 5.51 19.50
C SER A 558 -13.22 5.37 18.18
N ASP A 559 -12.72 4.51 17.30
CA ASP A 559 -13.41 4.11 16.07
C ASP A 559 -13.96 2.70 16.25
N TYR A 560 -15.28 2.59 16.46
CA TYR A 560 -15.97 1.31 16.73
C TYR A 560 -15.57 0.16 15.79
N GLU A 561 -15.30 0.47 14.52
CA GLU A 561 -15.00 -0.53 13.50
C GLU A 561 -13.53 -0.98 13.50
N TYR A 562 -12.62 -0.23 14.13
CA TYR A 562 -11.17 -0.40 13.97
C TYR A 562 -10.37 -0.47 15.28
N THR A 563 -10.64 0.38 16.26
CA THR A 563 -9.84 0.46 17.49
C THR A 563 -10.34 -0.46 18.60
N ILE A 564 -9.53 -0.63 19.65
CA ILE A 564 -10.01 -1.08 20.96
C ILE A 564 -11.12 -0.14 21.46
N ARG A 565 -12.08 -0.68 22.21
CA ARG A 565 -13.29 0.02 22.66
C ARG A 565 -13.32 0.15 24.20
N PRO A 566 -12.64 1.17 24.76
CA PRO A 566 -12.69 1.46 26.20
C PRO A 566 -14.10 1.90 26.65
N GLN A 567 -14.35 1.93 27.97
CA GLN A 567 -15.61 2.48 28.47
C GLN A 567 -15.70 3.98 28.17
N PRO A 568 -16.91 4.50 27.90
CA PRO A 568 -17.12 5.92 27.65
C PRO A 568 -16.57 6.85 28.74
N GLY A 569 -16.22 8.08 28.34
CA GLY A 569 -15.85 9.15 29.26
C GLY A 569 -14.38 9.55 29.27
N THR A 570 -13.57 9.18 28.27
CA THR A 570 -12.26 9.81 28.05
C THR A 570 -12.50 11.20 27.47
N THR A 571 -11.94 12.24 28.07
CA THR A 571 -12.14 13.62 27.61
C THR A 571 -10.89 14.13 26.92
N ILE A 572 -11.03 14.59 25.68
CA ILE A 572 -9.97 15.21 24.88
C ILE A 572 -10.32 16.69 24.71
N SER A 573 -9.42 17.58 25.12
CA SER A 573 -9.53 19.02 24.86
C SER A 573 -8.62 19.41 23.70
N ILE A 574 -9.20 19.82 22.58
CA ILE A 574 -8.50 20.16 21.33
C ILE A 574 -8.31 21.67 21.26
N TYR A 575 -7.10 22.12 20.90
CA TYR A 575 -6.74 23.53 20.71
C TYR A 575 -6.62 23.81 19.20
N PRO A 576 -7.68 24.32 18.54
CA PRO A 576 -7.76 24.36 17.09
C PRO A 576 -6.71 25.28 16.46
N GLU A 577 -6.48 26.48 16.99
CA GLU A 577 -5.56 27.45 16.40
C GLU A 577 -4.09 26.99 16.42
N GLN A 578 -3.77 25.90 17.13
CA GLN A 578 -2.45 25.26 17.17
C GLN A 578 -2.43 23.91 16.43
N SER A 579 -3.42 23.67 15.56
CA SER A 579 -3.65 22.40 14.86
C SER A 579 -3.85 22.63 13.36
N TYR A 580 -3.46 21.66 12.54
CA TYR A 580 -3.66 21.71 11.09
C TYR A 580 -3.88 20.32 10.48
N LEU A 581 -4.49 20.30 9.30
CA LEU A 581 -4.61 19.17 8.40
C LEU A 581 -3.81 19.48 7.14
N SER A 582 -2.77 18.70 6.83
CA SER A 582 -2.08 18.76 5.55
C SER A 582 -2.72 17.79 4.56
N LEU A 583 -3.12 18.31 3.40
CA LEU A 583 -3.68 17.52 2.31
C LEU A 583 -2.75 17.56 1.08
N PRO A 584 -2.44 16.41 0.46
CA PRO A 584 -1.70 16.36 -0.79
C PRO A 584 -2.66 16.64 -1.95
N LEU A 585 -2.73 17.90 -2.37
CA LEU A 585 -3.71 18.39 -3.34
C LEU A 585 -3.08 18.55 -4.72
N VAL A 586 -3.82 18.20 -5.76
CA VAL A 586 -3.38 18.40 -7.16
C VAL A 586 -3.76 19.81 -7.59
N GLY A 587 -2.75 20.65 -7.84
CA GLY A 587 -2.91 22.06 -8.22
C GLY A 587 -2.85 23.04 -7.04
N ASP A 588 -2.86 24.34 -7.34
CA ASP A 588 -2.72 25.40 -6.34
C ASP A 588 -4.07 25.75 -5.70
N ILE A 589 -4.20 25.58 -4.38
CA ILE A 589 -5.29 26.20 -3.61
C ILE A 589 -4.80 27.50 -3.00
N THR A 590 -4.98 28.60 -3.72
CA THR A 590 -4.70 29.92 -3.17
C THR A 590 -6.00 30.60 -2.79
N GLU A 591 -6.33 30.63 -1.49
CA GLU A 591 -7.30 31.59 -0.98
C GLU A 591 -6.68 32.99 -0.99
N GLU A 592 -7.30 33.85 -1.80
CA GLU A 592 -6.89 35.24 -2.00
C GLU A 592 -6.88 36.03 -0.67
N PRO A 593 -5.76 36.69 -0.27
CA PRO A 593 -5.76 37.53 0.92
C PRO A 593 -6.78 38.65 0.79
N THR A 594 -7.41 38.97 1.92
CA THR A 594 -8.39 40.04 2.00
C THR A 594 -7.86 41.28 2.73
N SER A 595 -6.74 41.18 3.46
CA SER A 595 -6.16 42.31 4.20
C SER A 595 -4.66 42.21 4.53
N ILE A 596 -4.04 43.35 4.82
CA ILE A 596 -2.66 43.46 5.32
C ILE A 596 -2.48 42.78 6.68
N LYS A 597 -3.51 42.82 7.54
CA LYS A 597 -3.49 42.15 8.84
C LYS A 597 -3.27 40.65 8.70
N GLN A 598 -3.92 40.01 7.73
CA GLN A 598 -3.74 38.57 7.48
C GLN A 598 -2.30 38.22 7.09
N ILE A 599 -1.63 39.05 6.28
CA ILE A 599 -0.21 38.83 5.92
C ILE A 599 0.68 38.96 7.16
N LYS A 600 0.38 39.91 8.06
CA LYS A 600 1.11 40.06 9.33
C LYS A 600 0.93 38.86 10.25
N ASP A 601 -0.31 38.37 10.40
CA ASP A 601 -0.58 37.20 11.25
C ASP A 601 0.14 35.96 10.70
N LEU A 602 0.17 35.81 9.37
CA LEU A 602 0.87 34.73 8.67
C LEU A 602 2.39 34.76 8.87
N ILE A 603 3.00 35.94 8.85
CA ILE A 603 4.45 36.09 9.12
C ILE A 603 4.80 35.67 10.56
N ASN A 604 3.97 36.01 11.55
CA ASN A 604 4.21 35.60 12.93
C ASN A 604 4.09 34.08 13.08
N TYR A 605 3.07 33.49 12.46
CA TYR A 605 2.91 32.04 12.44
C TYR A 605 4.16 31.33 11.87
N TYR A 606 4.68 31.80 10.73
CA TYR A 606 5.89 31.19 10.17
C TYR A 606 7.16 31.45 10.96
N GLU A 607 7.22 32.54 11.76
CA GLU A 607 8.28 32.71 12.75
C GLU A 607 8.20 31.65 13.84
N ASP A 608 7.00 31.42 14.38
CA ASP A 608 6.77 30.46 15.47
C ASP A 608 7.03 29.00 15.05
N GLU A 609 6.72 28.65 13.80
CA GLU A 609 7.03 27.35 13.18
C GLU A 609 8.53 27.18 12.82
N GLY A 610 9.32 28.27 12.87
CA GLY A 610 10.70 28.26 12.40
C GLY A 610 10.86 28.21 10.87
N SER A 611 9.77 28.40 10.13
CA SER A 611 9.77 28.51 8.66
C SER A 611 10.30 29.87 8.16
N ILE A 612 10.30 30.89 9.03
CA ILE A 612 11.12 32.10 8.90
C ILE A 612 12.17 32.06 10.03
N THR A 613 13.43 31.91 9.65
CA THR A 613 14.53 31.57 10.57
C THR A 613 15.25 32.79 11.16
N ASP A 614 15.05 33.99 10.62
CA ASP A 614 15.66 35.23 11.10
C ASP A 614 14.62 36.18 11.72
N PRO A 615 14.63 36.37 13.06
CA PRO A 615 13.75 37.33 13.75
C PRO A 615 13.91 38.78 13.25
N THR A 616 15.06 39.12 12.66
CA THR A 616 15.28 40.43 12.03
C THR A 616 14.43 40.58 10.77
N ALA A 617 14.32 39.53 9.97
CA ALA A 617 13.48 39.51 8.77
C ALA A 617 12.01 39.71 9.15
N VAL A 618 11.53 38.95 10.14
CA VAL A 618 10.15 39.04 10.64
C VAL A 618 9.83 40.48 11.09
N ARG A 619 10.69 41.06 11.94
CA ARG A 619 10.49 42.44 12.41
C ARG A 619 10.46 43.46 11.27
N GLN A 620 11.32 43.31 10.26
CA GLN A 620 11.36 44.24 9.11
C GLN A 620 10.09 44.13 8.27
N LEU A 621 9.65 42.90 7.96
CA LEU A 621 8.42 42.64 7.22
C LEU A 621 7.19 43.21 7.97
N GLN A 622 7.08 42.93 9.27
CA GLN A 622 6.01 43.46 10.14
C GLN A 622 5.98 44.99 10.18
N THR A 623 7.15 45.62 10.32
CA THR A 623 7.27 47.08 10.37
C THR A 623 6.80 47.70 9.05
N HIS A 624 7.17 47.08 7.93
CA HIS A 624 6.77 47.56 6.60
C HIS A 624 5.28 47.43 6.37
N LEU A 625 4.67 46.30 6.73
CA LEU A 625 3.22 46.09 6.61
C LEU A 625 2.42 47.02 7.53
N THR A 626 2.92 47.33 8.73
CA THR A 626 2.31 48.33 9.62
C THR A 626 2.27 49.73 8.98
N ALA A 627 3.27 50.06 8.16
CA ALA A 627 3.25 51.31 7.40
C ALA A 627 2.19 51.28 6.28
N VAL A 628 2.01 50.13 5.61
CA VAL A 628 0.95 49.95 4.59
C VAL A 628 -0.44 50.11 5.22
N GLU A 629 -0.69 49.45 6.35
CA GLU A 629 -1.94 49.53 7.11
C GLU A 629 -2.28 50.98 7.51
N LEU A 630 -1.29 51.77 7.94
CA LEU A 630 -1.47 53.19 8.24
C LEU A 630 -1.86 54.03 7.00
N PHE A 631 -1.40 53.65 5.80
CA PHE A 631 -1.80 54.31 4.56
C PHE A 631 -3.22 53.90 4.14
N GLU A 632 -3.61 52.63 4.36
CA GLU A 632 -4.99 52.14 4.19
C GLU A 632 -5.97 52.92 5.06
N GLU A 633 -5.70 53.01 6.35
CA GLU A 633 -6.57 53.72 7.32
C GLU A 633 -6.77 55.20 6.98
N LYS A 634 -5.78 55.82 6.32
CA LYS A 634 -5.84 57.22 5.87
C LYS A 634 -6.50 57.39 4.50
N GLY A 635 -6.90 56.31 3.83
CA GLY A 635 -7.43 56.32 2.48
C GLY A 635 -6.39 56.70 1.42
N GLU A 636 -5.09 56.57 1.71
CA GLU A 636 -4.01 56.91 0.79
C GLU A 636 -3.65 55.73 -0.14
N THR A 637 -4.63 55.26 -0.92
CA THR A 637 -4.54 54.00 -1.70
C THR A 637 -3.31 53.90 -2.61
N ASN A 638 -2.99 54.96 -3.35
CA ASN A 638 -1.79 55.01 -4.20
C ASN A 638 -0.46 54.85 -3.43
N LYS A 639 -0.40 55.26 -2.16
CA LYS A 639 0.81 55.09 -1.34
C LYS A 639 0.87 53.67 -0.77
N ALA A 640 -0.25 53.14 -0.31
CA ALA A 640 -0.34 51.77 0.18
C ALA A 640 0.07 50.75 -0.92
N SER A 641 -0.46 50.89 -2.15
CA SER A 641 -0.06 50.10 -3.32
C SER A 641 1.46 50.17 -3.62
N LYS A 642 2.04 51.37 -3.63
CA LYS A 642 3.50 51.54 -3.83
C LYS A 642 4.32 50.90 -2.72
N HIS A 643 3.85 50.99 -1.47
CA HIS A 643 4.51 50.34 -0.35
C HIS A 643 4.38 48.81 -0.43
N LEU A 644 3.26 48.27 -0.93
CA LEU A 644 3.12 46.83 -1.20
C LEU A 644 4.10 46.35 -2.29
N ALA A 645 4.26 47.10 -3.38
CA ALA A 645 5.30 46.81 -4.36
C ALA A 645 6.72 46.84 -3.75
N GLY A 646 6.97 47.78 -2.83
CA GLY A 646 8.21 47.83 -2.04
C GLY A 646 8.36 46.67 -1.06
N PHE A 647 7.25 46.13 -0.56
CA PHE A 647 7.23 44.96 0.31
C PHE A 647 7.67 43.70 -0.44
N LYS A 648 7.28 43.52 -1.72
CA LYS A 648 7.80 42.42 -2.56
C LYS A 648 9.32 42.44 -2.66
N LEU A 649 9.93 43.63 -2.78
CA LEU A 649 11.40 43.75 -2.79
C LEU A 649 12.01 43.34 -1.45
N LEU A 650 11.33 43.66 -0.35
CA LEU A 650 11.75 43.27 0.99
C LEU A 650 11.63 41.75 1.22
N LEU A 651 10.56 41.12 0.71
CA LEU A 651 10.43 39.65 0.68
C LEU A 651 11.59 39.02 -0.09
N ASN A 652 11.91 39.50 -1.29
CA ASN A 652 13.05 39.01 -2.07
C ASN A 652 14.38 39.19 -1.34
N TYR A 653 14.56 40.26 -0.58
CA TYR A 653 15.77 40.47 0.22
C TYR A 653 15.90 39.44 1.36
N HIS A 654 14.79 38.93 1.87
CA HIS A 654 14.75 37.95 2.96
C HIS A 654 14.49 36.51 2.50
N SER A 655 14.51 36.22 1.19
CA SER A 655 14.17 34.89 0.67
C SER A 655 15.04 33.77 1.27
N ASP A 656 16.31 34.05 1.54
CA ASP A 656 17.26 33.09 2.12
C ASP A 656 16.98 32.76 3.60
N HIS A 657 16.08 33.50 4.24
CA HIS A 657 15.72 33.33 5.64
C HIS A 657 14.35 32.68 5.83
N MET A 658 13.69 32.25 4.76
CA MET A 658 12.39 31.56 4.82
C MET A 658 12.35 30.36 3.85
N THR A 659 11.42 29.44 4.07
CA THR A 659 11.21 28.35 3.09
C THR A 659 10.69 28.91 1.77
N LYS A 660 10.96 28.20 0.67
CA LYS A 660 10.49 28.59 -0.67
C LYS A 660 8.95 28.73 -0.70
N GLU A 661 8.26 27.81 -0.05
CA GLU A 661 6.81 27.81 0.08
C GLU A 661 6.29 29.08 0.77
N VAL A 662 6.85 29.43 1.93
CA VAL A 662 6.49 30.66 2.65
C VAL A 662 6.73 31.91 1.81
N PHE A 663 7.87 31.96 1.12
CA PHE A 663 8.19 33.07 0.21
C PHE A 663 7.15 33.20 -0.91
N ASP A 664 6.81 32.09 -1.56
CA ASP A 664 5.86 32.06 -2.68
C ASP A 664 4.45 32.46 -2.21
N ILE A 665 4.01 31.99 -1.04
CA ILE A 665 2.74 32.38 -0.40
C ILE A 665 2.70 33.89 -0.13
N LEU A 666 3.73 34.43 0.54
CA LEU A 666 3.76 35.86 0.89
C LEU A 666 3.85 36.76 -0.36
N GLN A 667 4.55 36.32 -1.41
CA GLN A 667 4.60 37.02 -2.70
C GLN A 667 3.24 37.05 -3.38
N HIS A 668 2.62 35.88 -3.49
CA HIS A 668 1.30 35.71 -4.10
C HIS A 668 0.25 36.56 -3.37
N ASP A 669 0.31 36.57 -2.04
CA ASP A 669 -0.61 37.36 -1.22
C ASP A 669 -0.53 38.87 -1.53
N VAL A 670 0.69 39.38 -1.65
CA VAL A 670 0.92 40.80 -1.93
C VAL A 670 0.42 41.16 -3.33
N ASP A 671 0.60 40.28 -4.30
CA ASP A 671 0.10 40.49 -5.66
C ASP A 671 -1.42 40.60 -5.71
N ILE A 672 -2.13 39.73 -4.99
CA ILE A 672 -3.59 39.78 -4.92
C ILE A 672 -4.08 41.04 -4.22
N LEU A 673 -3.45 41.47 -3.13
CA LEU A 673 -3.85 42.72 -2.46
C LEU A 673 -3.64 43.93 -3.35
N ILE A 674 -2.56 43.96 -4.14
CA ILE A 674 -2.32 45.01 -5.12
C ILE A 674 -3.44 45.01 -6.17
N ASP A 675 -3.80 43.85 -6.72
CA ASP A 675 -4.79 43.75 -7.79
C ASP A 675 -6.24 44.03 -7.33
N LYS A 676 -6.59 43.70 -6.08
CA LYS A 676 -7.96 43.87 -5.56
C LYS A 676 -8.26 45.23 -4.96
N ASN A 677 -7.31 45.82 -4.24
CA ASN A 677 -7.58 46.97 -3.36
C ASN A 677 -7.04 48.31 -3.89
N TYR A 678 -6.29 48.32 -5.00
CA TYR A 678 -5.48 49.49 -5.39
C TYR A 678 -5.50 49.91 -6.85
#